data_AF-A0A3B4B626-F1
#
_entry.id   AF-A0A3B4B626-F1
#
_cell.length_a   1.000
_cell.length_b   1.000
_cell.length_c   1.000
_cell.angle_alpha   90.00
_cell.angle_beta   90.00
_cell.angle_gamma   90.00
#
_symmetry.space_group_name_H-M   'P 1'
#
loop_
_entity.id
_entity.type
_entity.pdbx_description
1 polymer ?
#
loop_
_entity_poly.entity_id
_entity_poly.type
_entity_poly.pdbx_seq_one_letter_code
_entity_poly.pdbx_strand_id
1 'polypeptide(L)'
;CDCSHVGDNCDANTGQCICPPNTMGERCDRCAPNHWGHDITTGCKECGCNALGSVAQQCNVNTGCCTCRDNFRGEKCNECQIGFRDFPVNVVGDHCDQCKVETFGLSVQNPLGCSKCYCYGLSHSCTEAQGLIRMWLTLRQEQTVLPLVDKSNTLETRSGVSFQHPEILAHSDLVRPVLSEPYYWKLPEQFRGSMITAYGGQLKYAVYYEARDETGPSSYEPQVIIKGGPNHNMIMTRHTPGLQIGQLTRHQLDMTEHEWKFADGRSMTREDFMDILFYVDYILIKASHGNVMRHSISEITLTVAEEGRPTKESEKAHQIEKCECPLGYSGLSCEECASGFYRLRSGSLAPAPASRVPTAAGMGSCVVCQCSGHSSTCDPDTSICQDCQDNTEGDRCERCAPGFYGVVRGFHDDCKPCACPLLNPQNFSPTCVAEGFDDYRCTACPEGYEGKHCECATGYHGNPLQPGGLCEECKCSPWGSLPGPCDPVTGQCRCRGGTSGRACDQCMERHVCGPAGIICKTNTLPFQLCASGYRRLNGVLYNGFCEACQCHGHSSECNPFTGHCLFSPTCHMGAEGMAECDQCPPGYSGPRCDCSNGYYGQPAVPGGSCQPCNCNGNLDLSLPESCHPITGQCLRCRPGYGGVACDVCANGYYGDAVTAKNCQCQCHTNGSVSEVCHQETGQCQCRENVVGRQCDECVCVPCHCNSFGSKSFDCDESGQCRCQPGVGGPKCDRCSRGFFNFQEGGCT
;
A
#
# COMPACT_ATOMS: atom_id res chain seq x y z
N CYS A 1 53.10 -11.86 -52.35
CA CYS A 1 52.45 -10.70 -51.71
C CYS A 1 53.53 -9.67 -51.40
N ASP A 2 53.21 -8.37 -51.40
CA ASP A 2 54.15 -7.28 -51.05
C ASP A 2 53.90 -6.87 -49.59
N CYS A 3 54.38 -7.70 -48.66
CA CYS A 3 54.16 -7.58 -47.22
C CYS A 3 55.50 -7.50 -46.47
N SER A 4 56.41 -6.70 -47.00
CA SER A 4 57.80 -6.55 -46.52
C SER A 4 57.90 -6.15 -45.05
N HIS A 5 56.88 -5.47 -44.50
CA HIS A 5 56.78 -5.09 -43.08
C HIS A 5 56.29 -6.21 -42.15
N VAL A 6 56.00 -7.39 -42.68
CA VAL A 6 55.51 -8.56 -41.94
C VAL A 6 56.26 -9.85 -42.31
N GLY A 7 57.47 -9.70 -42.88
CA GLY A 7 58.25 -10.84 -43.38
C GLY A 7 57.61 -11.57 -44.55
N ASP A 8 56.87 -10.85 -45.41
CA ASP A 8 56.13 -11.39 -46.55
C ASP A 8 55.05 -12.42 -46.19
N ASN A 9 54.51 -12.32 -44.97
CA ASN A 9 53.43 -13.17 -44.49
C ASN A 9 52.06 -12.68 -44.97
N CYS A 10 51.36 -13.50 -45.76
CA CYS A 10 50.08 -13.16 -46.39
C CYS A 10 49.17 -14.37 -46.58
N ASP A 11 47.88 -14.10 -46.69
CA ASP A 11 46.87 -15.11 -47.01
C ASP A 11 47.10 -15.67 -48.42
N ALA A 12 47.08 -17.00 -48.54
CA ALA A 12 47.41 -17.70 -49.78
C ALA A 12 46.37 -17.52 -50.90
N ASN A 13 45.13 -17.15 -50.59
CA ASN A 13 44.04 -17.02 -51.54
C ASN A 13 43.73 -15.56 -51.91
N THR A 14 43.83 -14.64 -50.95
CA THR A 14 43.52 -13.22 -51.16
C THR A 14 44.76 -12.37 -51.42
N GLY A 15 45.95 -12.85 -51.03
CA GLY A 15 47.21 -12.10 -51.12
C GLY A 15 47.35 -10.96 -50.10
N GLN A 16 46.39 -10.83 -49.18
CA GLN A 16 46.34 -9.78 -48.16
C GLN A 16 47.30 -10.08 -47.02
N CYS A 17 47.99 -9.07 -46.49
CA CYS A 17 48.99 -9.26 -45.43
C CYS A 17 48.33 -9.71 -44.12
N ILE A 18 48.92 -10.69 -43.43
CA ILE A 18 48.43 -11.14 -42.12
C ILE A 18 49.08 -10.27 -41.05
N CYS A 19 48.34 -9.30 -40.53
CA CYS A 19 48.85 -8.31 -39.60
C CYS A 19 49.10 -8.85 -38.19
N PRO A 20 50.23 -8.49 -37.54
CA PRO A 20 50.45 -8.74 -36.13
C PRO A 20 49.43 -8.00 -35.26
N PRO A 21 49.22 -8.41 -34.00
CA PRO A 21 48.24 -7.77 -33.11
C PRO A 21 48.39 -6.24 -33.05
N ASN A 22 47.26 -5.53 -33.10
CA ASN A 22 47.18 -4.08 -32.96
C ASN A 22 47.90 -3.25 -34.04
N THR A 23 48.15 -3.82 -35.21
CA THR A 23 48.65 -3.10 -36.39
C THR A 23 47.52 -2.92 -37.42
N MET A 24 47.61 -1.89 -38.25
CA MET A 24 46.59 -1.58 -39.27
C MET A 24 47.24 -1.15 -40.60
N GLY A 25 46.43 -1.03 -41.65
CA GLY A 25 46.86 -0.70 -43.01
C GLY A 25 47.05 -1.94 -43.89
N GLU A 26 46.95 -1.76 -45.21
CA GLU A 26 47.07 -2.84 -46.21
C GLU A 26 48.40 -3.61 -46.12
N ARG A 27 49.43 -2.97 -45.55
CA ARG A 27 50.77 -3.55 -45.35
C ARG A 27 51.15 -3.73 -43.88
N CYS A 28 50.20 -3.52 -42.95
CA CYS A 28 50.43 -3.59 -41.51
C CYS A 28 51.58 -2.66 -41.05
N ASP A 29 51.72 -1.50 -41.69
CA ASP A 29 52.86 -0.57 -41.57
C ASP A 29 52.74 0.43 -40.41
N ARG A 30 51.58 0.46 -39.76
CA ARG A 30 51.28 1.41 -38.69
C ARG A 30 50.53 0.75 -37.55
N CYS A 31 50.66 1.31 -36.35
CA CYS A 31 49.84 0.89 -35.23
C CYS A 31 48.38 1.30 -35.41
N ALA A 32 47.47 0.46 -34.91
CA ALA A 32 46.08 0.83 -34.72
C ALA A 32 45.97 2.02 -33.75
N PRO A 33 44.84 2.78 -33.76
CA PRO A 33 44.63 3.86 -32.79
C PRO A 33 44.81 3.38 -31.35
N ASN A 34 45.33 4.24 -30.50
CA ASN A 34 45.67 4.00 -29.09
C ASN A 34 46.79 2.98 -28.85
N HIS A 35 47.65 2.73 -29.84
CA HIS A 35 48.80 1.84 -29.75
C HIS A 35 50.10 2.51 -30.24
N TRP A 36 51.25 1.96 -29.86
CA TRP A 36 52.59 2.49 -30.16
C TRP A 36 53.64 1.38 -30.26
N GLY A 37 54.85 1.74 -30.70
CA GLY A 37 56.00 0.84 -30.72
C GLY A 37 55.82 -0.31 -31.70
N HIS A 38 55.68 0.03 -32.99
CA HIS A 38 55.48 -0.93 -34.09
C HIS A 38 56.62 -1.95 -34.14
N ASP A 39 56.27 -3.24 -34.04
CA ASP A 39 57.19 -4.36 -34.18
C ASP A 39 56.65 -5.37 -35.22
N ILE A 40 57.55 -5.84 -36.09
CA ILE A 40 57.25 -6.74 -37.22
C ILE A 40 56.74 -8.11 -36.73
N THR A 41 57.12 -8.54 -35.53
CA THR A 41 56.82 -9.87 -34.98
C THR A 41 55.78 -9.83 -33.86
N THR A 42 55.88 -8.87 -32.94
CA THR A 42 54.99 -8.78 -31.78
C THR A 42 53.82 -7.80 -31.97
N GLY A 43 53.82 -7.02 -33.06
CA GLY A 43 52.81 -5.99 -33.30
C GLY A 43 52.99 -4.75 -32.45
N CYS A 44 51.91 -4.02 -32.19
CA CYS A 44 51.96 -2.78 -31.40
C CYS A 44 51.50 -2.97 -29.96
N LYS A 45 52.13 -2.21 -29.05
CA LYS A 45 51.77 -2.17 -27.63
C LYS A 45 50.67 -1.14 -27.39
N GLU A 46 49.78 -1.45 -26.46
CA GLU A 46 48.73 -0.50 -26.06
C GLU A 46 49.33 0.73 -25.37
N CYS A 47 48.75 1.89 -25.63
CA CYS A 47 49.20 3.13 -25.00
C CYS A 47 48.90 3.14 -23.50
N GLY A 48 47.69 2.78 -23.07
CA GLY A 48 47.31 2.80 -21.65
C GLY A 48 47.34 4.20 -21.02
N CYS A 49 47.02 5.23 -21.81
CA CYS A 49 46.95 6.61 -21.31
C CYS A 49 45.77 6.78 -20.35
N ASN A 50 46.03 7.26 -19.12
CA ASN A 50 45.00 7.54 -18.14
C ASN A 50 43.99 8.50 -18.75
N ALA A 51 42.74 8.08 -18.76
CA ALA A 51 41.74 8.73 -19.57
C ALA A 51 41.24 10.06 -18.98
N LEU A 52 41.45 10.29 -17.67
CA LEU A 52 41.23 11.58 -17.00
C LEU A 52 42.42 12.52 -17.16
N GLY A 53 43.63 11.99 -16.95
CA GLY A 53 44.85 12.77 -16.91
C GLY A 53 45.46 13.09 -18.26
N SER A 54 45.06 12.39 -19.33
CA SER A 54 45.61 12.59 -20.68
C SER A 54 44.73 13.50 -21.53
N VAL A 55 45.35 14.29 -22.41
CA VAL A 55 44.65 15.08 -23.43
C VAL A 55 43.99 14.17 -24.47
N ALA A 56 44.63 13.05 -24.80
CA ALA A 56 44.15 12.04 -25.73
C ALA A 56 44.57 10.63 -25.30
N GLN A 57 43.82 9.62 -25.76
CA GLN A 57 44.15 8.20 -25.55
C GLN A 57 45.31 7.71 -26.42
N GLN A 58 45.60 8.43 -27.51
CA GLN A 58 46.77 8.18 -28.35
C GLN A 58 48.03 8.75 -27.69
N CYS A 59 48.96 7.86 -27.35
CA CYS A 59 50.30 8.21 -26.92
C CYS A 59 51.23 8.47 -28.11
N ASN A 60 52.40 9.02 -27.82
CA ASN A 60 53.46 9.18 -28.81
C ASN A 60 53.86 7.83 -29.41
N VAL A 61 53.81 7.72 -30.74
CA VAL A 61 53.99 6.47 -31.49
C VAL A 61 55.34 5.78 -31.28
N ASN A 62 56.37 6.52 -30.85
CA ASN A 62 57.73 6.00 -30.66
C ASN A 62 58.11 5.80 -29.19
N THR A 63 57.63 6.68 -28.31
CA THR A 63 58.02 6.66 -26.88
C THR A 63 56.96 6.03 -25.98
N GLY A 64 55.72 5.90 -26.45
CA GLY A 64 54.61 5.41 -25.65
C GLY A 64 54.12 6.39 -24.59
N CYS A 65 54.66 7.60 -24.55
CA CYS A 65 54.34 8.60 -23.53
C CYS A 65 53.08 9.39 -23.90
N CYS A 66 52.21 9.62 -22.94
CA CYS A 66 50.93 10.29 -23.07
C CYS A 66 51.08 11.80 -22.81
N THR A 67 50.31 12.62 -23.53
CA THR A 67 50.27 14.05 -23.27
C THR A 67 49.33 14.33 -22.11
N CYS A 68 49.88 14.76 -20.97
CA CYS A 68 49.08 15.00 -19.76
C CYS A 68 48.40 16.38 -19.79
N ARG A 69 47.19 16.46 -19.23
CA ARG A 69 46.50 17.70 -18.91
C ARG A 69 47.20 18.37 -17.73
N ASP A 70 46.97 19.67 -17.59
CA ASP A 70 47.43 20.41 -16.41
C ASP A 70 46.96 19.69 -15.14
N ASN A 71 47.86 19.56 -14.16
CA ASN A 71 47.67 18.87 -12.87
C ASN A 71 47.83 17.34 -12.90
N PHE A 72 48.18 16.74 -14.03
CA PHE A 72 48.56 15.32 -14.15
C PHE A 72 49.99 15.15 -14.65
N ARG A 73 50.64 14.05 -14.28
CA ARG A 73 52.00 13.68 -14.65
C ARG A 73 52.16 12.17 -14.79
N GLY A 74 53.37 11.74 -15.15
CA GLY A 74 53.72 10.33 -15.39
C GLY A 74 53.60 9.97 -16.87
N GLU A 75 54.27 8.90 -17.31
CA GLU A 75 54.29 8.50 -18.73
C GLU A 75 52.91 8.16 -19.28
N LYS A 76 52.00 7.77 -18.39
CA LYS A 76 50.60 7.43 -18.70
C LYS A 76 49.61 8.45 -18.13
N CYS A 77 50.07 9.58 -17.59
CA CYS A 77 49.22 10.61 -16.97
C CYS A 77 48.32 10.10 -15.84
N ASN A 78 48.73 9.01 -15.19
CA ASN A 78 48.03 8.36 -14.09
C ASN A 78 48.54 8.82 -12.72
N GLU A 79 49.38 9.85 -12.66
CA GLU A 79 49.85 10.41 -11.40
C GLU A 79 49.40 11.85 -11.30
N CYS A 80 48.97 12.27 -10.12
CA CYS A 80 48.67 13.66 -9.88
C CYS A 80 50.00 14.49 -9.84
N GLN A 81 50.01 15.67 -10.48
CA GLN A 81 51.20 16.53 -10.61
C GLN A 81 51.71 16.97 -9.24
N ILE A 82 53.03 17.20 -9.08
CA ILE A 82 53.60 17.62 -7.79
C ILE A 82 52.90 18.91 -7.32
N GLY A 83 52.26 18.85 -6.16
CA GLY A 83 51.44 19.93 -5.60
C GLY A 83 49.92 19.70 -5.69
N PHE A 84 49.49 18.65 -6.40
CA PHE A 84 48.09 18.24 -6.53
C PHE A 84 47.90 16.83 -5.96
N ARG A 85 46.91 16.65 -5.08
CA ARG A 85 46.39 15.37 -4.57
C ARG A 85 44.87 15.42 -4.65
N ASP A 86 44.24 14.26 -4.78
CA ASP A 86 42.78 14.11 -4.78
C ASP A 86 42.06 14.96 -5.86
N PHE A 87 42.60 14.92 -7.09
CA PHE A 87 42.10 15.66 -8.25
C PHE A 87 41.81 14.70 -9.42
N PRO A 88 40.62 14.76 -10.06
CA PRO A 88 39.50 15.67 -9.81
C PRO A 88 38.87 15.49 -8.42
N VAL A 89 38.07 16.46 -7.96
CA VAL A 89 37.70 16.61 -6.54
C VAL A 89 37.08 15.35 -5.89
N ASN A 90 36.44 14.46 -6.64
CA ASN A 90 35.81 13.23 -6.11
C ASN A 90 36.66 11.97 -6.33
N VAL A 91 37.94 12.13 -6.65
CA VAL A 91 38.89 11.03 -6.90
C VAL A 91 39.99 11.03 -5.84
N VAL A 92 40.46 9.85 -5.49
CA VAL A 92 41.45 9.57 -4.43
C VAL A 92 42.39 8.46 -4.92
N GLY A 93 43.51 8.29 -4.22
CA GLY A 93 44.51 7.27 -4.49
C GLY A 93 45.72 7.84 -5.21
N ASP A 94 46.87 7.20 -5.06
CA ASP A 94 48.12 7.65 -5.67
C ASP A 94 48.08 7.64 -7.21
N HIS A 95 47.19 6.81 -7.78
CA HIS A 95 46.93 6.71 -9.21
C HIS A 95 45.67 7.45 -9.69
N CYS A 96 45.00 8.17 -8.79
CA CYS A 96 43.81 8.96 -9.09
C CYS A 96 42.76 8.10 -9.86
N ASP A 97 42.58 6.84 -9.41
CA ASP A 97 41.79 5.77 -10.03
C ASP A 97 40.68 5.20 -9.11
N GLN A 98 40.53 5.78 -7.92
CA GLN A 98 39.51 5.38 -6.95
C GLN A 98 38.56 6.54 -6.66
N CYS A 99 37.27 6.24 -6.58
CA CYS A 99 36.29 7.22 -6.14
C CYS A 99 36.41 7.46 -4.63
N LYS A 100 36.21 8.71 -4.20
CA LYS A 100 36.09 9.04 -2.77
C LYS A 100 34.88 8.34 -2.16
N VAL A 101 34.89 8.15 -0.85
CA VAL A 101 33.72 7.62 -0.11
C VAL A 101 32.50 8.49 -0.43
N GLU A 102 31.34 7.87 -0.54
CA GLU A 102 30.07 8.51 -0.98
C GLU A 102 30.08 9.01 -2.43
N THR A 103 30.98 8.50 -3.28
CA THR A 103 31.03 8.81 -4.71
C THR A 103 31.25 7.55 -5.55
N PHE A 104 30.81 7.56 -6.81
CA PHE A 104 30.85 6.39 -7.70
C PHE A 104 31.06 6.79 -9.17
N GLY A 105 31.27 5.78 -10.03
CA GLY A 105 31.23 5.95 -11.48
C GLY A 105 32.36 6.83 -12.03
N LEU A 106 33.61 6.41 -11.80
CA LEU A 106 34.80 7.08 -12.34
C LEU A 106 34.68 7.22 -13.86
N SER A 107 34.59 8.45 -14.36
CA SER A 107 34.33 8.73 -15.77
C SER A 107 35.13 9.95 -16.24
N VAL A 108 35.70 9.83 -17.44
CA VAL A 108 36.47 10.92 -18.07
C VAL A 108 35.61 12.07 -18.55
N GLN A 109 34.33 11.79 -18.80
CA GLN A 109 33.34 12.79 -19.18
C GLN A 109 32.85 13.57 -17.95
N ASN A 110 33.05 13.05 -16.74
CA ASN A 110 32.68 13.72 -15.50
C ASN A 110 33.80 14.69 -15.08
N PRO A 111 33.56 16.02 -15.04
CA PRO A 111 34.57 17.00 -14.64
C PRO A 111 35.02 16.85 -13.18
N LEU A 112 34.23 16.19 -12.34
CA LEU A 112 34.54 15.88 -10.94
C LEU A 112 35.19 14.49 -10.78
N GLY A 113 35.35 13.73 -11.86
CA GLY A 113 35.89 12.37 -11.90
C GLY A 113 34.88 11.31 -11.46
N CYS A 114 34.35 11.42 -10.24
CA CYS A 114 33.27 10.57 -9.74
C CYS A 114 32.04 11.40 -9.36
N SER A 115 30.86 10.81 -9.48
CA SER A 115 29.58 11.43 -9.09
C SER A 115 29.28 11.14 -7.63
N LYS A 116 28.75 12.11 -6.89
CA LYS A 116 28.34 11.90 -5.50
C LYS A 116 27.10 10.99 -5.45
N CYS A 117 27.07 10.04 -4.51
CA CYS A 117 25.90 9.20 -4.23
C CYS A 117 24.70 10.07 -3.85
N TYR A 118 23.57 9.85 -4.52
CA TYR A 118 22.34 10.57 -4.26
C TYR A 118 21.37 9.72 -3.44
N CYS A 119 21.07 8.50 -3.92
CA CYS A 119 20.17 7.54 -3.27
C CYS A 119 18.88 8.14 -2.67
N TYR A 120 18.35 9.22 -3.25
CA TYR A 120 17.23 10.02 -2.73
C TYR A 120 17.34 10.42 -1.23
N GLY A 121 18.57 10.57 -0.73
CA GLY A 121 18.87 10.90 0.67
C GLY A 121 18.71 9.73 1.65
N LEU A 122 18.36 8.53 1.18
CA LEU A 122 18.14 7.34 2.02
C LEU A 122 19.44 6.62 2.39
N SER A 123 20.48 6.78 1.58
CA SER A 123 21.79 6.18 1.78
C SER A 123 22.88 7.10 1.22
N HIS A 124 24.06 7.06 1.82
CA HIS A 124 25.26 7.69 1.27
C HIS A 124 26.24 6.66 0.67
N SER A 125 25.90 5.36 0.79
CA SER A 125 26.70 4.25 0.28
C SER A 125 26.16 3.79 -1.06
N CYS A 126 26.96 3.91 -2.10
CA CYS A 126 26.59 3.46 -3.45
C CYS A 126 27.81 3.03 -4.26
N THR A 127 27.55 2.25 -5.31
CA THR A 127 28.54 1.78 -6.29
C THR A 127 28.05 2.04 -7.71
N GLU A 128 28.90 1.91 -8.73
CA GLU A 128 28.44 1.95 -10.11
C GLU A 128 27.70 0.65 -10.46
N ALA A 129 26.47 0.77 -10.97
CA ALA A 129 25.65 -0.36 -11.37
C ALA A 129 26.36 -1.22 -12.43
N GLN A 130 26.38 -2.53 -12.23
CA GLN A 130 26.98 -3.50 -13.15
C GLN A 130 25.91 -4.26 -13.92
N GLY A 131 26.25 -4.75 -15.12
CA GLY A 131 25.32 -5.54 -15.94
C GLY A 131 24.27 -4.71 -16.69
N LEU A 132 24.44 -3.39 -16.74
CA LEU A 132 23.56 -2.49 -17.50
C LEU A 132 24.19 -2.10 -18.84
N ILE A 133 23.36 -2.03 -19.86
CA ILE A 133 23.70 -1.55 -21.21
C ILE A 133 22.84 -0.34 -21.58
N ARG A 134 23.36 0.50 -22.47
CA ARG A 134 22.60 1.62 -23.04
C ARG A 134 21.65 1.11 -24.12
N MET A 135 20.38 1.45 -23.95
CA MET A 135 19.27 1.14 -24.84
C MET A 135 18.60 2.41 -25.33
N TRP A 136 17.94 2.35 -26.49
CA TRP A 136 17.36 3.50 -27.16
C TRP A 136 15.83 3.45 -27.09
N LEU A 137 15.22 4.43 -26.40
CA LEU A 137 13.80 4.70 -26.51
C LEU A 137 13.54 5.50 -27.77
N THR A 138 12.77 4.94 -28.70
CA THR A 138 12.43 5.57 -29.99
C THR A 138 10.92 5.71 -30.17
N LEU A 139 10.50 6.41 -31.23
CA LEU A 139 9.11 6.36 -31.67
C LEU A 139 8.74 4.95 -32.16
N ARG A 140 7.52 4.51 -31.89
CA ARG A 140 6.95 3.28 -32.46
C ARG A 140 6.50 3.52 -33.91
N GLN A 141 6.41 2.47 -34.72
CA GLN A 141 6.12 2.59 -36.16
C GLN A 141 4.78 3.27 -36.45
N GLU A 142 3.78 3.09 -35.59
CA GLU A 142 2.46 3.70 -35.68
C GLU A 142 2.43 5.20 -35.28
N GLN A 143 3.46 5.68 -34.57
CA GLN A 143 3.52 7.05 -34.04
C GLN A 143 4.05 8.04 -35.09
N THR A 144 3.29 8.20 -36.16
CA THR A 144 3.63 9.09 -37.30
C THR A 144 3.15 10.53 -37.10
N VAL A 145 2.29 10.78 -36.11
CA VAL A 145 1.73 12.11 -35.81
C VAL A 145 1.90 12.42 -34.34
N LEU A 146 2.73 13.42 -34.02
CA LEU A 146 2.93 13.91 -32.66
C LEU A 146 1.99 15.08 -32.34
N PRO A 147 1.46 15.15 -31.10
CA PRO A 147 0.69 16.31 -30.65
C PRO A 147 1.58 17.55 -30.50
N LEU A 148 1.03 18.70 -30.90
CA LEU A 148 1.57 20.01 -30.62
C LEU A 148 0.84 20.63 -29.43
N VAL A 149 1.60 21.27 -28.54
CA VAL A 149 1.07 21.91 -27.33
C VAL A 149 1.64 23.31 -27.13
N ASP A 150 0.95 24.14 -26.38
CA ASP A 150 1.49 25.41 -25.91
C ASP A 150 2.56 25.19 -24.80
N LYS A 151 3.31 26.24 -24.44
CA LYS A 151 4.36 26.16 -23.41
C LYS A 151 3.86 25.62 -22.05
N SER A 152 2.61 25.90 -21.68
CA SER A 152 2.04 25.45 -20.41
C SER A 152 1.40 24.05 -20.48
N ASN A 153 1.39 23.42 -21.67
CA ASN A 153 0.76 22.12 -21.93
C ASN A 153 -0.72 22.09 -21.50
N THR A 154 -1.46 23.15 -21.82
CA THR A 154 -2.90 23.31 -21.55
C THR A 154 -3.75 23.12 -22.80
N LEU A 155 -3.23 23.52 -23.96
CA LEU A 155 -3.88 23.35 -25.26
C LEU A 155 -3.11 22.32 -26.07
N GLU A 156 -3.82 21.39 -26.71
CA GLU A 156 -3.25 20.33 -27.55
C GLU A 156 -3.95 20.30 -28.92
N THR A 157 -3.17 20.16 -30.00
CA THR A 157 -3.70 19.95 -31.36
C THR A 157 -2.86 18.94 -32.14
N ARG A 158 -3.53 18.21 -33.03
CA ARG A 158 -2.90 17.36 -34.06
C ARG A 158 -3.18 17.86 -35.47
N SER A 159 -4.03 18.88 -35.58
CA SER A 159 -4.38 19.51 -36.85
C SER A 159 -3.17 20.23 -37.42
N GLY A 160 -2.89 20.01 -38.71
CA GLY A 160 -1.71 20.58 -39.37
C GLY A 160 -0.42 19.78 -39.18
N VAL A 161 -0.47 18.63 -38.51
CA VAL A 161 0.66 17.70 -38.43
C VAL A 161 0.52 16.62 -39.51
N SER A 162 1.61 16.37 -40.25
CA SER A 162 1.66 15.37 -41.31
C SER A 162 2.97 14.59 -41.26
N PHE A 163 2.99 13.38 -41.80
CA PHE A 163 4.18 12.53 -41.85
C PHE A 163 4.71 12.40 -43.27
N GLN A 164 5.99 12.67 -43.47
CA GLN A 164 6.72 12.40 -44.71
C GLN A 164 8.01 11.70 -44.33
N HIS A 165 8.02 10.35 -44.39
CA HIS A 165 9.14 9.54 -43.92
C HIS A 165 10.50 10.09 -44.43
N PRO A 166 11.47 10.36 -43.53
CA PRO A 166 11.50 10.02 -42.10
C PRO A 166 11.04 11.12 -41.13
N GLU A 167 10.39 12.19 -41.61
CA GLU A 167 10.09 13.41 -40.85
C GLU A 167 8.60 13.59 -40.49
N ILE A 168 8.35 14.16 -39.31
CA ILE A 168 7.02 14.62 -38.87
C ILE A 168 6.99 16.14 -39.01
N LEU A 169 6.02 16.66 -39.75
CA LEU A 169 5.96 18.06 -40.16
C LEU A 169 4.76 18.79 -39.55
N ALA A 170 5.01 20.01 -39.06
CA ALA A 170 3.99 20.97 -38.68
C ALA A 170 3.83 22.04 -39.77
N HIS A 171 2.61 22.19 -40.27
CA HIS A 171 2.20 23.27 -41.18
C HIS A 171 1.63 24.42 -40.36
N SER A 172 2.37 25.53 -40.27
CA SER A 172 2.04 26.64 -39.35
C SER A 172 0.67 27.26 -39.64
N ASP A 173 0.27 27.37 -40.91
CA ASP A 173 -1.03 27.92 -41.33
C ASP A 173 -2.23 27.16 -40.74
N LEU A 174 -2.07 25.85 -40.50
CA LEU A 174 -3.11 24.98 -39.96
C LEU A 174 -3.07 24.89 -38.42
N VAL A 175 -1.92 25.20 -37.81
CA VAL A 175 -1.71 25.14 -36.35
C VAL A 175 -2.10 26.45 -35.67
N ARG A 176 -1.80 27.60 -36.31
CA ARG A 176 -2.05 28.96 -35.82
C ARG A 176 -3.48 29.25 -35.34
N PRO A 177 -4.56 28.68 -35.93
CA PRO A 177 -5.91 28.88 -35.43
C PRO A 177 -6.15 28.32 -34.02
N VAL A 178 -5.33 27.35 -33.58
CA VAL A 178 -5.49 26.65 -32.30
C VAL A 178 -4.40 27.04 -31.30
N LEU A 179 -3.14 27.15 -31.75
CA LEU A 179 -1.98 27.46 -30.90
C LEU A 179 -1.27 28.73 -31.36
N SER A 180 -0.96 29.60 -30.40
CA SER A 180 -0.07 30.74 -30.59
C SER A 180 1.39 30.34 -30.34
N GLU A 181 2.33 30.90 -31.09
CA GLU A 181 3.77 30.73 -30.82
C GLU A 181 4.14 31.29 -29.42
N PRO A 182 4.98 30.60 -28.61
CA PRO A 182 5.67 29.35 -28.92
C PRO A 182 4.83 28.09 -28.67
N TYR A 183 4.97 27.10 -29.55
CA TYR A 183 4.39 25.76 -29.39
C TYR A 183 5.45 24.65 -29.55
N TYR A 184 5.16 23.48 -29.00
CA TYR A 184 6.12 22.39 -28.79
C TYR A 184 5.56 21.04 -29.23
N TRP A 185 6.43 20.18 -29.75
CA TRP A 185 6.19 18.76 -29.89
C TRP A 185 6.17 18.11 -28.52
N LYS A 186 5.08 17.41 -28.19
CA LYS A 186 4.98 16.61 -26.97
C LYS A 186 5.33 15.17 -27.28
N LEU A 187 6.39 14.67 -26.63
CA LEU A 187 6.81 13.28 -26.80
C LEU A 187 5.76 12.31 -26.24
N PRO A 188 5.58 11.12 -26.86
CA PRO A 188 4.57 10.17 -26.46
C PRO A 188 4.94 9.40 -25.17
N GLU A 189 4.02 8.54 -24.76
CA GLU A 189 3.97 7.92 -23.43
C GLU A 189 5.15 7.01 -23.06
N GLN A 190 5.97 6.56 -24.02
CA GLN A 190 7.18 5.81 -23.69
C GLN A 190 8.31 6.70 -23.16
N PHE A 191 8.17 8.03 -23.22
CA PHE A 191 9.14 9.02 -22.71
C PHE A 191 8.70 9.66 -21.38
N ARG A 192 7.72 9.06 -20.68
CA ARG A 192 7.24 9.48 -19.34
C ARG A 192 7.39 8.36 -18.31
N GLY A 193 7.17 8.66 -17.03
CA GLY A 193 7.36 7.74 -15.90
C GLY A 193 8.74 7.89 -15.28
N SER A 194 9.21 6.87 -14.55
CA SER A 194 10.57 6.87 -14.00
C SER A 194 11.60 6.85 -15.13
N MET A 195 12.43 7.89 -15.19
CA MET A 195 13.47 8.10 -16.20
C MET A 195 14.86 8.23 -15.56
N ILE A 196 15.02 7.73 -14.34
CA ILE A 196 16.28 7.77 -13.57
C ILE A 196 17.42 7.13 -14.35
N THR A 197 17.16 6.03 -15.06
CA THR A 197 18.14 5.31 -15.88
C THR A 197 18.54 6.06 -17.16
N ALA A 198 17.89 7.19 -17.48
CA ALA A 198 18.32 8.09 -18.55
C ALA A 198 19.53 8.94 -18.14
N TYR A 199 19.84 9.06 -16.84
CA TYR A 199 20.98 9.84 -16.35
C TYR A 199 22.30 9.33 -16.96
N GLY A 200 23.17 10.26 -17.36
CA GLY A 200 24.42 9.97 -18.09
C GLY A 200 24.22 9.45 -19.53
N GLY A 201 22.97 9.36 -19.99
CA GLY A 201 22.59 9.06 -21.37
C GLY A 201 22.43 10.34 -22.20
N GLN A 202 21.72 10.23 -23.33
CA GLN A 202 21.54 11.35 -24.26
C GLN A 202 20.14 11.40 -24.86
N LEU A 203 19.60 12.60 -25.00
CA LEU A 203 18.43 12.89 -25.82
C LEU A 203 18.90 13.39 -27.18
N LYS A 204 18.60 12.64 -28.25
CA LYS A 204 18.95 13.00 -29.63
C LYS A 204 17.70 13.21 -30.45
N TYR A 205 17.73 14.22 -31.30
CA TYR A 205 16.67 14.49 -32.27
C TYR A 205 17.22 15.38 -33.40
N ALA A 206 16.59 15.32 -34.56
CA ALA A 206 16.87 16.19 -35.68
C ALA A 206 15.70 17.14 -35.92
N VAL A 207 16.01 18.42 -36.15
CA VAL A 207 15.03 19.45 -36.48
C VAL A 207 15.41 20.14 -37.78
N TYR A 208 14.39 20.48 -38.55
CA TYR A 208 14.50 21.30 -39.76
C TYR A 208 13.40 22.35 -39.74
N TYR A 209 13.71 23.57 -40.15
CA TYR A 209 12.71 24.63 -40.22
C TYR A 209 12.98 25.61 -41.35
N GLU A 210 11.89 26.18 -41.87
CA GLU A 210 11.86 27.25 -42.85
C GLU A 210 11.09 28.43 -42.25
N ALA A 211 11.74 29.59 -42.16
CA ALA A 211 11.15 30.83 -41.65
C ALA A 211 11.52 32.02 -42.56
N ARG A 212 10.70 33.07 -42.52
CA ARG A 212 11.01 34.33 -43.22
C ARG A 212 12.09 35.16 -42.52
N ASP A 213 12.10 35.10 -41.18
CA ASP A 213 13.02 35.83 -40.31
C ASP A 213 13.71 34.85 -39.36
N GLU A 214 15.02 35.02 -39.13
CA GLU A 214 15.83 34.20 -38.21
C GLU A 214 15.45 34.37 -36.74
N THR A 215 14.90 35.54 -36.39
CA THR A 215 14.54 35.88 -35.01
C THR A 215 13.04 36.14 -34.88
N GLY A 216 12.35 35.30 -34.11
CA GLY A 216 10.95 35.50 -33.70
C GLY A 216 10.76 35.72 -32.20
N PRO A 217 9.51 35.94 -31.76
CA PRO A 217 9.17 36.06 -30.34
C PRO A 217 9.54 34.81 -29.54
N SER A 218 9.57 33.63 -30.18
CA SER A 218 9.99 32.38 -29.55
C SER A 218 11.51 32.24 -29.40
N SER A 219 12.36 33.13 -29.92
CA SER A 219 13.83 32.89 -29.97
C SER A 219 14.49 32.70 -28.61
N TYR A 220 13.94 33.34 -27.58
CA TYR A 220 14.42 33.27 -26.19
C TYR A 220 13.83 32.12 -25.39
N GLU A 221 12.92 31.37 -25.99
CA GLU A 221 12.26 30.24 -25.35
C GLU A 221 13.13 28.98 -25.44
N PRO A 222 13.15 28.15 -24.38
CA PRO A 222 13.99 26.97 -24.31
C PRO A 222 13.68 25.97 -25.43
N GLN A 223 14.70 25.26 -25.88
CA GLN A 223 14.55 24.28 -26.95
C GLN A 223 13.88 23.00 -26.45
N VAL A 224 14.20 22.57 -25.22
CA VAL A 224 13.60 21.40 -24.58
C VAL A 224 13.11 21.77 -23.18
N ILE A 225 11.91 21.30 -22.84
CA ILE A 225 11.31 21.44 -21.51
C ILE A 225 10.95 20.05 -21.01
N ILE A 226 11.41 19.70 -19.80
CA ILE A 226 11.03 18.46 -19.12
C ILE A 226 10.36 18.84 -17.82
N LYS A 227 9.14 18.35 -17.62
CA LYS A 227 8.40 18.51 -16.37
C LYS A 227 8.29 17.16 -15.69
N GLY A 228 8.52 17.15 -14.39
CA GLY A 228 8.40 15.95 -13.58
C GLY A 228 8.57 16.24 -12.10
N GLY A 229 9.19 15.31 -11.40
CA GLY A 229 9.42 15.37 -9.97
C GLY A 229 8.41 14.56 -9.16
N PRO A 230 8.71 14.27 -7.89
CA PRO A 230 7.83 13.49 -7.01
C PRO A 230 6.46 14.14 -6.79
N ASN A 231 6.40 15.47 -6.88
CA ASN A 231 5.16 16.26 -6.78
C ASN A 231 4.67 16.80 -8.14
N HIS A 232 5.23 16.35 -9.27
CA HIS A 232 4.82 16.77 -10.62
C HIS A 232 4.86 18.30 -10.83
N ASN A 233 5.78 19.01 -10.19
CA ASN A 233 5.84 20.48 -10.16
C ASN A 233 7.21 21.05 -10.53
N MET A 234 8.19 20.20 -10.82
CA MET A 234 9.54 20.62 -11.17
C MET A 234 9.69 20.70 -12.69
N ILE A 235 10.38 21.73 -13.18
CA ILE A 235 10.58 21.97 -14.60
C ILE A 235 12.06 22.27 -14.86
N MET A 236 12.67 21.48 -15.73
CA MET A 236 13.99 21.76 -16.31
C MET A 236 13.90 22.14 -17.77
N THR A 237 14.83 23.00 -18.16
CA THR A 237 14.90 23.58 -19.49
C THR A 237 16.31 23.50 -20.04
N ARG A 238 16.40 23.30 -21.35
CA ARG A 238 17.67 23.28 -22.09
C ARG A 238 17.59 24.27 -23.25
N HIS A 239 18.59 25.14 -23.31
CA HIS A 239 18.79 26.06 -24.43
C HIS A 239 19.87 25.48 -25.34
N THR A 240 19.66 25.59 -26.66
CA THR A 240 20.63 25.18 -27.68
C THR A 240 21.00 26.39 -28.55
N PRO A 241 22.16 26.39 -29.22
CA PRO A 241 22.51 27.42 -30.19
C PRO A 241 21.42 27.60 -31.25
N GLY A 242 21.32 28.81 -31.79
CA GLY A 242 20.32 29.16 -32.81
C GLY A 242 20.42 28.25 -34.05
N LEU A 243 19.28 27.73 -34.50
CA LEU A 243 19.18 26.90 -35.69
C LEU A 243 19.39 27.74 -36.96
N GLN A 244 20.03 27.18 -37.98
CA GLN A 244 20.15 27.83 -39.30
C GLN A 244 18.93 27.51 -40.17
N ILE A 245 18.36 28.52 -40.83
CA ILE A 245 17.18 28.35 -41.70
C ILE A 245 17.51 27.41 -42.85
N GLY A 246 16.63 26.43 -43.12
CA GLY A 246 16.77 25.51 -44.25
C GLY A 246 17.86 24.45 -44.08
N GLN A 247 18.40 24.26 -42.87
CA GLN A 247 19.40 23.23 -42.58
C GLN A 247 18.89 22.23 -41.54
N LEU A 248 18.95 20.94 -41.89
CA LEU A 248 18.68 19.85 -40.95
C LEU A 248 19.77 19.84 -39.87
N THR A 249 19.38 20.12 -38.62
CA THR A 249 20.28 20.21 -37.48
C THR A 249 20.02 19.04 -36.54
N ARG A 250 21.08 18.30 -36.19
CA ARG A 250 21.02 17.20 -35.22
C ARG A 250 21.48 17.69 -33.86
N HIS A 251 20.62 17.54 -32.86
CA HIS A 251 20.95 17.83 -31.47
C HIS A 251 21.24 16.55 -30.71
N GLN A 252 22.25 16.64 -29.85
CA GLN A 252 22.66 15.60 -28.91
C GLN A 252 22.81 16.30 -27.55
N LEU A 253 21.86 16.05 -26.67
CA LEU A 253 21.79 16.69 -25.36
C LEU A 253 22.14 15.66 -24.29
N ASP A 254 23.19 15.94 -23.52
CA ASP A 254 23.59 15.08 -22.41
C ASP A 254 22.56 15.16 -21.27
N MET A 255 22.16 14.01 -20.75
CA MET A 255 21.20 13.90 -19.64
C MET A 255 21.95 13.98 -18.30
N THR A 256 22.61 15.12 -18.06
CA THR A 256 23.37 15.45 -16.84
C THR A 256 23.09 16.89 -16.41
N GLU A 257 23.34 17.24 -15.15
CA GLU A 257 22.96 18.52 -14.57
C GLU A 257 23.73 19.74 -15.12
N HIS A 258 24.90 19.55 -15.74
CA HIS A 258 25.85 20.61 -16.08
C HIS A 258 25.29 21.68 -17.02
N GLU A 259 24.39 21.27 -17.89
CA GLU A 259 23.93 22.04 -19.04
C GLU A 259 22.44 22.38 -18.98
N TRP A 260 21.74 21.83 -18.00
CA TRP A 260 20.32 22.05 -17.76
C TRP A 260 20.09 23.09 -16.66
N LYS A 261 18.94 23.76 -16.73
CA LYS A 261 18.59 24.82 -15.78
C LYS A 261 17.13 24.71 -15.38
N PHE A 262 16.82 25.21 -14.19
CA PHE A 262 15.44 25.43 -13.78
C PHE A 262 14.75 26.42 -14.72
N ALA A 263 13.41 26.39 -14.72
CA ALA A 263 12.61 27.33 -15.51
C ALA A 263 12.88 28.82 -15.20
N ASP A 264 13.43 29.13 -14.01
CA ASP A 264 13.84 30.48 -13.59
C ASP A 264 15.31 30.82 -13.95
N GLY A 265 16.02 29.91 -14.61
CA GLY A 265 17.40 30.10 -15.05
C GLY A 265 18.49 29.74 -14.02
N ARG A 266 18.11 29.29 -12.82
CA ARG A 266 19.09 28.77 -11.84
C ARG A 266 19.76 27.49 -12.36
N SER A 267 21.04 27.32 -12.03
CA SER A 267 21.78 26.08 -12.29
C SER A 267 21.21 24.93 -11.48
N MET A 268 21.33 23.71 -12.01
CA MET A 268 20.88 22.49 -11.34
C MET A 268 22.04 21.77 -10.66
N THR A 269 21.75 21.17 -9.50
CA THR A 269 22.61 20.15 -8.89
C THR A 269 22.27 18.77 -9.46
N ARG A 270 23.11 17.77 -9.17
CA ARG A 270 22.82 16.38 -9.56
C ARG A 270 21.52 15.91 -8.91
N GLU A 271 21.34 16.26 -7.64
CA GLU A 271 20.15 15.94 -6.85
C GLU A 271 18.88 16.53 -7.48
N ASP A 272 18.90 17.81 -7.84
CA ASP A 272 17.78 18.48 -8.53
C ASP A 272 17.40 17.80 -9.85
N PHE A 273 18.41 17.39 -10.63
CA PHE A 273 18.22 16.76 -11.93
C PHE A 273 17.60 15.36 -11.78
N MET A 274 18.13 14.57 -10.82
CA MET A 274 17.62 13.24 -10.50
C MET A 274 16.19 13.29 -9.96
N ASP A 275 15.86 14.30 -9.14
CA ASP A 275 14.50 14.51 -8.66
C ASP A 275 13.50 14.68 -9.80
N ILE A 276 13.83 15.44 -10.83
CA ILE A 276 12.95 15.59 -12.01
C ILE A 276 12.76 14.26 -12.73
N LEU A 277 13.81 13.44 -12.82
CA LEU A 277 13.77 12.13 -13.47
C LEU A 277 13.05 11.05 -12.65
N PHE A 278 12.78 11.28 -11.36
CA PHE A 278 12.01 10.36 -10.51
C PHE A 278 10.69 9.96 -11.15
N TYR A 279 9.98 10.95 -11.70
CA TYR A 279 8.78 10.73 -12.49
C TYR A 279 8.60 11.87 -13.48
N VAL A 280 8.86 11.61 -14.75
CA VAL A 280 8.69 12.57 -15.85
C VAL A 280 7.24 12.54 -16.33
N ASP A 281 6.57 13.69 -16.33
CA ASP A 281 5.22 13.84 -16.86
C ASP A 281 5.21 13.92 -18.38
N TYR A 282 6.11 14.76 -18.90
CA TYR A 282 6.25 15.01 -20.33
C TYR A 282 7.60 15.62 -20.67
N ILE A 283 7.98 15.42 -21.93
CA ILE A 283 9.12 16.07 -22.59
C ILE A 283 8.59 16.84 -23.79
N LEU A 284 8.90 18.14 -23.84
CA LEU A 284 8.51 19.03 -24.92
C LEU A 284 9.75 19.45 -25.71
N ILE A 285 9.69 19.35 -27.04
CA ILE A 285 10.73 19.85 -27.96
C ILE A 285 10.12 20.97 -28.80
N LYS A 286 10.74 22.14 -28.80
CA LYS A 286 10.21 23.34 -29.46
C LYS A 286 9.99 23.11 -30.96
N ALA A 287 8.81 23.53 -31.43
CA ALA A 287 8.35 23.35 -32.80
C ALA A 287 8.18 24.68 -33.57
N SER A 288 8.42 25.81 -32.90
CA SER A 288 8.20 27.15 -33.45
C SER A 288 9.46 28.03 -33.34
N HIS A 289 10.02 28.47 -34.47
CA HIS A 289 11.21 29.34 -34.58
C HIS A 289 10.99 30.48 -35.58
N GLY A 290 10.79 31.71 -35.10
CA GLY A 290 10.54 32.81 -36.05
C GLY A 290 9.11 32.80 -36.60
N ASN A 291 8.88 33.57 -37.67
CA ASN A 291 7.64 33.50 -38.44
C ASN A 291 7.69 32.26 -39.37
N VAL A 292 7.54 31.08 -38.76
CA VAL A 292 7.72 29.76 -39.37
C VAL A 292 6.70 29.51 -40.49
N MET A 293 7.17 29.06 -41.64
CA MET A 293 6.32 28.50 -42.71
C MET A 293 6.18 26.99 -42.55
N ARG A 294 7.28 26.30 -42.20
CA ARG A 294 7.34 24.83 -42.07
C ARG A 294 8.37 24.42 -41.01
N HIS A 295 8.02 23.46 -40.15
CA HIS A 295 8.95 22.87 -39.18
C HIS A 295 8.81 21.34 -39.21
N SER A 296 9.91 20.60 -39.11
CA SER A 296 9.90 19.15 -39.00
C SER A 296 10.82 18.64 -37.90
N ILE A 297 10.48 17.45 -37.39
CA ILE A 297 11.26 16.71 -36.39
C ILE A 297 11.41 15.24 -36.82
N SER A 298 12.58 14.68 -36.58
CA SER A 298 12.91 13.28 -36.88
C SER A 298 14.01 12.75 -35.93
N GLU A 299 14.38 11.48 -36.08
CA GLU A 299 15.50 10.85 -35.35
C GLU A 299 15.41 10.98 -33.81
N ILE A 300 14.19 11.01 -33.24
CA ILE A 300 13.97 11.17 -31.79
C ILE A 300 14.37 9.89 -31.06
N THR A 301 15.39 10.00 -30.22
CA THR A 301 15.88 8.89 -29.39
C THR A 301 16.28 9.39 -28.00
N LEU A 302 15.94 8.63 -26.96
CA LEU A 302 16.42 8.85 -25.60
C LEU A 302 17.17 7.61 -25.12
N THR A 303 18.42 7.78 -24.70
CA THR A 303 19.23 6.67 -24.20
C THR A 303 18.94 6.40 -22.72
N VAL A 304 18.53 5.18 -22.40
CA VAL A 304 18.28 4.69 -21.03
C VAL A 304 19.16 3.49 -20.70
N ALA A 305 19.29 3.13 -19.44
CA ALA A 305 20.01 1.94 -19.01
C ALA A 305 19.03 0.79 -18.73
N GLU A 306 19.37 -0.41 -19.22
CA GLU A 306 18.60 -1.65 -19.02
C GLU A 306 19.56 -2.83 -18.76
N GLU A 307 19.09 -3.89 -18.10
CA GLU A 307 19.87 -5.10 -17.89
C GLU A 307 20.21 -5.79 -19.22
N GLY A 308 21.49 -6.11 -19.42
CA GLY A 308 21.91 -6.76 -20.64
C GLY A 308 23.41 -7.02 -20.72
N ARG A 309 23.81 -7.68 -21.81
CA ARG A 309 25.24 -7.95 -22.10
C ARG A 309 25.74 -6.95 -23.12
N PRO A 310 26.90 -6.31 -22.90
CA PRO A 310 27.46 -5.36 -23.86
C PRO A 310 27.70 -6.01 -25.22
N THR A 311 27.29 -5.33 -26.28
CA THR A 311 27.54 -5.73 -27.68
C THR A 311 28.20 -4.56 -28.42
N LYS A 312 28.53 -4.73 -29.71
CA LYS A 312 29.01 -3.61 -30.54
C LYS A 312 27.96 -2.51 -30.75
N GLU A 313 26.69 -2.83 -30.56
CA GLU A 313 25.54 -1.93 -30.78
C GLU A 313 25.00 -1.35 -29.46
N SER A 314 25.18 -2.08 -28.35
CA SER A 314 24.74 -1.72 -27.00
C SER A 314 25.93 -1.63 -26.07
N GLU A 315 26.42 -0.41 -25.88
CA GLU A 315 27.55 -0.12 -24.98
C GLU A 315 27.17 -0.30 -23.51
N LYS A 316 28.17 -0.48 -22.64
CA LYS A 316 27.95 -0.52 -21.19
C LYS A 316 27.39 0.81 -20.69
N ALA A 317 26.39 0.75 -19.82
CA ALA A 317 25.87 1.96 -19.17
C ALA A 317 26.79 2.39 -18.02
N HIS A 318 27.25 3.64 -18.10
CA HIS A 318 28.07 4.30 -17.07
C HIS A 318 27.26 5.37 -16.33
N GLN A 319 27.75 5.80 -15.17
CA GLN A 319 27.16 6.87 -14.33
C GLN A 319 25.78 6.54 -13.71
N ILE A 320 25.40 5.27 -13.64
CA ILE A 320 24.20 4.82 -12.92
C ILE A 320 24.61 4.33 -11.53
N GLU A 321 24.05 4.92 -10.49
CA GLU A 321 24.31 4.50 -9.10
C GLU A 321 23.55 3.23 -8.76
N LYS A 322 24.14 2.41 -7.90
CA LYS A 322 23.51 1.29 -7.22
C LYS A 322 23.71 1.47 -5.72
N CYS A 323 22.64 1.85 -5.05
CA CYS A 323 22.62 2.21 -3.64
C CYS A 323 22.40 0.99 -2.74
N GLU A 324 22.96 1.06 -1.54
CA GLU A 324 22.62 0.14 -0.45
C GLU A 324 21.37 0.66 0.25
N CYS A 325 20.20 0.13 -0.14
CA CYS A 325 18.91 0.64 0.33
C CYS A 325 18.53 0.14 1.73
N PRO A 326 18.01 1.02 2.60
CA PRO A 326 17.50 0.63 3.91
C PRO A 326 16.23 -0.23 3.80
N LEU A 327 15.83 -0.87 4.90
CA LEU A 327 14.63 -1.69 4.95
C LEU A 327 13.39 -0.90 4.48
N GLY A 328 12.62 -1.51 3.58
CA GLY A 328 11.42 -0.93 2.99
C GLY A 328 11.64 -0.24 1.64
N TYR A 329 12.89 -0.05 1.21
CA TYR A 329 13.23 0.59 -0.07
C TYR A 329 13.98 -0.36 -1.00
N SER A 330 13.78 -0.18 -2.30
CA SER A 330 14.45 -0.93 -3.37
C SER A 330 14.68 -0.05 -4.60
N GLY A 331 15.23 -0.62 -5.67
CA GLY A 331 15.62 0.10 -6.88
C GLY A 331 17.12 0.44 -6.92
N LEU A 332 17.56 1.09 -7.99
CA LEU A 332 18.98 1.43 -8.19
C LEU A 332 19.40 2.61 -7.30
N SER A 333 18.51 3.56 -7.11
CA SER A 333 18.70 4.77 -6.29
C SER A 333 17.85 4.75 -5.01
N CYS A 334 17.27 3.62 -4.61
CA CYS A 334 16.29 3.51 -3.51
C CYS A 334 15.00 4.29 -3.77
N GLU A 335 14.66 4.44 -5.04
CA GLU A 335 13.52 5.17 -5.55
C GLU A 335 12.22 4.40 -5.40
N GLU A 336 12.26 3.07 -5.22
CA GLU A 336 11.09 2.20 -5.16
C GLU A 336 10.81 1.73 -3.73
N CYS A 337 9.58 1.31 -3.45
CA CYS A 337 9.29 0.58 -2.22
C CYS A 337 9.58 -0.91 -2.42
N ALA A 338 10.25 -1.51 -1.44
CA ALA A 338 10.52 -2.94 -1.44
C ALA A 338 9.21 -3.74 -1.39
N SER A 339 9.24 -4.99 -1.84
CA SER A 339 8.09 -5.89 -1.74
C SER A 339 7.57 -5.96 -0.30
N GLY A 340 6.26 -5.80 -0.12
CA GLY A 340 5.62 -5.72 1.21
C GLY A 340 5.59 -4.32 1.83
N PHE A 341 6.00 -3.30 1.07
CA PHE A 341 5.90 -1.89 1.45
C PHE A 341 5.20 -1.08 0.37
N TYR A 342 4.49 -0.02 0.78
CA TYR A 342 3.86 0.94 -0.12
C TYR A 342 4.24 2.37 0.25
N ARG A 343 4.11 3.28 -0.72
CA ARG A 343 4.54 4.67 -0.62
C ARG A 343 3.45 5.53 0.02
N LEU A 344 3.72 6.03 1.22
CA LEU A 344 2.90 7.02 1.91
C LEU A 344 3.32 8.44 1.51
N ARG A 345 2.45 9.15 0.75
CA ARG A 345 2.69 10.55 0.32
C ARG A 345 2.33 11.54 1.43
N SER A 346 3.14 12.60 1.57
CA SER A 346 2.93 13.66 2.56
C SER A 346 1.63 14.42 2.25
N GLY A 347 0.63 14.31 3.15
CA GLY A 347 -0.74 14.81 2.94
C GLY A 347 -1.85 13.76 3.06
N SER A 348 -1.50 12.48 3.22
CA SER A 348 -2.44 11.41 3.55
C SER A 348 -2.71 11.36 5.07
N LEU A 349 -3.99 11.27 5.45
CA LEU A 349 -4.49 11.29 6.85
C LEU A 349 -4.13 10.03 7.68
N ALA A 350 -3.09 9.29 7.31
CA ALA A 350 -2.70 8.07 7.99
C ALA A 350 -1.79 8.39 9.21
N PRO A 351 -2.11 7.89 10.41
CA PRO A 351 -1.26 8.02 11.58
C PRO A 351 -0.11 7.01 11.48
N ALA A 352 0.90 7.29 10.67
CA ALA A 352 2.15 6.55 10.69
C ALA A 352 3.20 7.34 11.49
N PRO A 353 3.99 6.71 12.36
CA PRO A 353 5.11 7.36 13.01
C PRO A 353 6.08 7.80 11.92
N ALA A 354 6.22 9.11 11.76
CA ALA A 354 7.17 9.71 10.83
C ALA A 354 8.59 9.27 11.23
N SER A 355 9.09 8.22 10.59
CA SER A 355 10.50 7.86 10.68
C SER A 355 11.27 9.03 10.08
N ARG A 356 12.07 9.71 10.92
CA ARG A 356 12.84 10.91 10.60
C ARG A 356 14.04 10.58 9.70
N VAL A 357 13.80 10.01 8.53
CA VAL A 357 14.81 9.91 7.48
C VAL A 357 14.55 11.06 6.52
N PRO A 358 15.54 11.94 6.23
CA PRO A 358 15.37 13.00 5.25
C PRO A 358 15.33 12.37 3.86
N THR A 359 14.14 11.95 3.41
CA THR A 359 13.89 11.64 2.01
C THR A 359 13.90 12.93 1.19
N ALA A 360 14.30 12.82 -0.08
CA ALA A 360 14.12 13.88 -1.05
C ALA A 360 12.70 14.47 -0.96
N ALA A 361 12.61 15.81 -0.88
CA ALA A 361 11.39 16.51 -0.51
C ALA A 361 10.22 16.16 -1.43
N GLY A 362 9.28 15.35 -0.94
CA GLY A 362 8.06 14.96 -1.66
C GLY A 362 7.99 13.51 -2.13
N MET A 363 9.07 12.72 -2.04
CA MET A 363 9.08 11.32 -2.51
C MET A 363 8.14 10.38 -1.71
N GLY A 364 7.75 10.77 -0.49
CA GLY A 364 6.98 9.92 0.42
C GLY A 364 7.84 8.90 1.16
N SER A 365 7.25 8.21 2.13
CA SER A 365 7.93 7.16 2.93
C SER A 365 7.37 5.78 2.61
N CYS A 366 8.23 4.78 2.47
CA CYS A 366 7.78 3.40 2.28
C CYS A 366 7.41 2.80 3.65
N VAL A 367 6.16 2.37 3.80
CA VAL A 367 5.63 1.78 5.03
C VAL A 367 5.08 0.39 4.73
N VAL A 368 5.07 -0.48 5.73
CA VAL A 368 4.65 -1.88 5.59
C VAL A 368 3.19 -1.96 5.12
N CYS A 369 2.90 -2.89 4.22
CA CYS A 369 1.53 -3.20 3.77
C CYS A 369 0.61 -3.56 4.94
N GLN A 370 -0.62 -3.03 4.92
CA GLN A 370 -1.61 -3.23 5.98
C GLN A 370 -2.73 -4.17 5.52
N CYS A 371 -2.39 -5.43 5.28
CA CYS A 371 -3.30 -6.44 4.73
C CYS A 371 -4.01 -7.30 5.78
N SER A 372 -4.31 -6.70 6.93
CA SER A 372 -5.01 -7.36 8.05
C SER A 372 -4.39 -8.68 8.52
N GLY A 373 -3.12 -8.95 8.22
CA GLY A 373 -2.45 -10.23 8.53
C GLY A 373 -2.63 -11.34 7.49
N HIS A 374 -3.39 -11.11 6.42
CA HIS A 374 -3.75 -12.11 5.41
C HIS A 374 -3.04 -11.93 4.06
N SER A 375 -2.14 -10.95 3.96
CA SER A 375 -1.15 -10.88 2.90
C SER A 375 0.09 -10.15 3.40
N SER A 376 1.25 -10.50 2.84
CA SER A 376 2.51 -9.79 3.08
C SER A 376 2.90 -8.87 1.92
N THR A 377 2.10 -8.83 0.85
CA THR A 377 2.39 -8.07 -0.36
C THR A 377 1.21 -7.18 -0.73
N CYS A 378 1.52 -5.96 -1.16
CA CYS A 378 0.54 -5.02 -1.67
C CYS A 378 1.15 -4.22 -2.81
N ASP A 379 0.29 -3.61 -3.61
CA ASP A 379 0.69 -2.70 -4.66
C ASP A 379 1.39 -1.45 -4.05
N PRO A 380 2.60 -1.12 -4.52
CA PRO A 380 3.46 -0.13 -3.87
C PRO A 380 2.94 1.32 -3.98
N ASP A 381 2.00 1.60 -4.90
CA ASP A 381 1.45 2.95 -5.09
C ASP A 381 0.03 3.09 -4.55
N THR A 382 -0.80 2.05 -4.70
CA THR A 382 -2.23 2.07 -4.33
C THR A 382 -2.52 1.52 -2.95
N SER A 383 -1.56 0.83 -2.31
CA SER A 383 -1.71 0.13 -1.02
C SER A 383 -2.70 -1.04 -1.01
N ILE A 384 -3.18 -1.45 -2.19
CA ILE A 384 -4.13 -2.56 -2.33
C ILE A 384 -3.38 -3.88 -2.17
N CYS A 385 -3.83 -4.72 -1.26
CA CYS A 385 -3.25 -6.01 -0.97
C CYS A 385 -3.40 -6.99 -2.13
N GLN A 386 -2.36 -7.76 -2.39
CA GLN A 386 -2.32 -8.76 -3.43
C GLN A 386 -2.44 -10.16 -2.80
N ASP A 387 -3.10 -11.08 -3.50
CA ASP A 387 -3.21 -12.49 -3.11
C ASP A 387 -3.65 -12.71 -1.64
N CYS A 388 -4.77 -12.09 -1.24
CA CYS A 388 -5.37 -12.29 0.08
C CYS A 388 -5.55 -13.80 0.38
N GLN A 389 -4.91 -14.25 1.44
CA GLN A 389 -4.96 -15.63 1.91
C GLN A 389 -6.16 -15.84 2.84
N ASP A 390 -6.30 -17.06 3.36
CA ASP A 390 -7.24 -17.37 4.45
C ASP A 390 -8.72 -17.08 4.11
N ASN A 391 -9.05 -17.19 2.83
CA ASN A 391 -10.39 -16.90 2.29
C ASN A 391 -10.87 -15.49 2.62
N THR A 392 -9.95 -14.53 2.65
CA THR A 392 -10.25 -13.10 2.80
C THR A 392 -10.25 -12.40 1.45
N GLU A 393 -10.89 -11.24 1.39
CA GLU A 393 -10.93 -10.36 0.24
C GLU A 393 -11.01 -8.89 0.67
N GLY A 394 -11.04 -7.97 -0.31
CA GLY A 394 -11.05 -6.53 -0.09
C GLY A 394 -9.66 -5.90 -0.25
N ASP A 395 -9.61 -4.57 -0.31
CA ASP A 395 -8.36 -3.84 -0.58
C ASP A 395 -7.29 -4.07 0.50
N ARG A 396 -7.70 -4.48 1.69
CA ARG A 396 -6.83 -4.76 2.84
C ARG A 396 -7.04 -6.17 3.41
N CYS A 397 -7.63 -7.06 2.62
CA CYS A 397 -8.01 -8.40 3.07
C CYS A 397 -8.88 -8.36 4.34
N GLU A 398 -9.74 -7.33 4.45
CA GLU A 398 -10.43 -6.96 5.70
C GLU A 398 -11.79 -7.65 5.89
N ARG A 399 -12.24 -8.44 4.92
CA ARG A 399 -13.51 -9.18 4.98
C ARG A 399 -13.34 -10.59 4.43
N CYS A 400 -14.28 -11.47 4.74
CA CYS A 400 -14.29 -12.81 4.17
C CYS A 400 -14.77 -12.80 2.71
N ALA A 401 -14.14 -13.65 1.89
CA ALA A 401 -14.53 -13.88 0.51
C ALA A 401 -15.94 -14.47 0.39
N PRO A 402 -16.61 -14.38 -0.77
CA PRO A 402 -17.96 -14.89 -0.95
C PRO A 402 -18.03 -16.39 -0.65
N GLY A 403 -19.01 -16.78 0.17
CA GLY A 403 -19.18 -18.17 0.64
C GLY A 403 -18.51 -18.44 2.00
N PHE A 404 -17.80 -17.46 2.54
CA PHE A 404 -17.20 -17.51 3.88
C PHE A 404 -17.80 -16.43 4.79
N TYR A 405 -17.82 -16.71 6.10
CA TYR A 405 -18.28 -15.79 7.13
C TYR A 405 -17.34 -15.81 8.32
N GLY A 406 -17.32 -14.71 9.07
CA GLY A 406 -16.50 -14.55 10.26
C GLY A 406 -16.00 -13.12 10.42
N VAL A 407 -15.16 -12.91 11.43
CA VAL A 407 -14.58 -11.61 11.76
C VAL A 407 -13.08 -11.67 11.56
N VAL A 408 -12.59 -10.90 10.60
CA VAL A 408 -11.17 -10.79 10.27
C VAL A 408 -10.41 -10.07 11.38
N ARG A 409 -9.49 -10.79 12.02
CA ARG A 409 -8.61 -10.33 13.12
C ARG A 409 -7.13 -10.60 12.82
N GLY A 410 -6.82 -11.24 11.69
CA GLY A 410 -5.47 -11.59 11.25
C GLY A 410 -5.03 -13.01 11.60
N PHE A 411 -5.98 -13.93 11.80
CA PHE A 411 -5.73 -15.36 12.02
C PHE A 411 -6.28 -16.22 10.88
N HIS A 412 -5.57 -17.28 10.51
CA HIS A 412 -5.91 -18.20 9.43
C HIS A 412 -7.38 -18.72 9.44
N ASP A 413 -7.94 -18.91 10.63
CA ASP A 413 -9.29 -19.49 10.81
C ASP A 413 -10.40 -18.42 10.97
N ASP A 414 -10.12 -17.14 10.70
CA ASP A 414 -11.09 -16.06 10.86
C ASP A 414 -12.28 -16.17 9.89
N CYS A 415 -12.09 -16.75 8.71
CA CYS A 415 -13.12 -16.93 7.70
C CYS A 415 -13.47 -18.40 7.50
N LYS A 416 -14.67 -18.79 7.93
CA LYS A 416 -15.18 -20.16 7.85
C LYS A 416 -16.17 -20.29 6.69
N PRO A 417 -16.20 -21.44 5.99
CA PRO A 417 -17.17 -21.66 4.93
C PRO A 417 -18.59 -21.77 5.50
N CYS A 418 -19.56 -21.22 4.78
CA CYS A 418 -20.97 -21.30 5.13
C CYS A 418 -21.59 -22.65 4.78
N ALA A 419 -22.43 -23.18 5.67
CA ALA A 419 -23.20 -24.39 5.42
C ALA A 419 -24.66 -24.00 5.09
N CYS A 420 -25.03 -24.10 3.82
CA CYS A 420 -26.36 -23.70 3.35
C CYS A 420 -27.16 -24.89 2.82
N PRO A 421 -27.58 -25.87 3.64
CA PRO A 421 -27.43 -26.01 5.09
C PRO A 421 -26.28 -26.95 5.54
N LEU A 422 -25.65 -27.66 4.59
CA LEU A 422 -24.47 -28.50 4.82
C LEU A 422 -23.33 -28.07 3.90
N LEU A 423 -22.07 -28.31 4.31
CA LEU A 423 -20.89 -27.85 3.56
C LEU A 423 -20.70 -28.57 2.23
N ASN A 424 -20.97 -29.88 2.17
CA ASN A 424 -20.91 -30.69 0.95
C ASN A 424 -21.62 -32.04 1.15
N PRO A 425 -22.30 -32.60 0.12
CA PRO A 425 -22.61 -32.01 -1.19
C PRO A 425 -23.94 -31.23 -1.21
N GLN A 426 -24.62 -31.08 -0.06
CA GLN A 426 -25.88 -30.32 0.05
C GLN A 426 -25.65 -28.85 0.43
N ASN A 427 -24.71 -28.19 -0.27
CA ASN A 427 -24.59 -26.74 -0.18
C ASN A 427 -25.45 -26.10 -1.27
N PHE A 428 -26.67 -25.72 -0.90
CA PHE A 428 -27.64 -25.06 -1.77
C PHE A 428 -27.42 -23.55 -1.84
N SER A 429 -26.29 -23.00 -1.38
CA SER A 429 -25.93 -21.62 -1.71
C SER A 429 -24.41 -21.41 -1.79
N PRO A 430 -23.89 -20.87 -2.91
CA PRO A 430 -22.46 -20.58 -3.02
C PRO A 430 -22.03 -19.35 -2.20
N THR A 431 -22.98 -18.54 -1.71
CA THR A 431 -22.70 -17.28 -1.03
C THR A 431 -23.56 -17.09 0.21
N CYS A 432 -23.01 -16.37 1.18
CA CYS A 432 -23.65 -16.06 2.44
C CYS A 432 -23.14 -14.70 2.96
N VAL A 433 -23.86 -14.14 3.94
CA VAL A 433 -23.49 -12.92 4.65
C VAL A 433 -23.51 -13.17 6.15
N ALA A 434 -22.53 -12.64 6.87
CA ALA A 434 -22.48 -12.74 8.33
C ALA A 434 -23.64 -11.95 8.96
N GLU A 435 -24.31 -12.55 9.94
CA GLU A 435 -25.46 -12.01 10.68
C GLU A 435 -25.18 -12.12 12.18
N GLY A 436 -24.14 -11.45 12.67
CA GLY A 436 -23.68 -11.53 14.07
C GLY A 436 -22.21 -11.95 14.19
N PHE A 437 -21.80 -12.48 15.36
CA PHE A 437 -20.42 -12.87 15.63
C PHE A 437 -20.01 -14.25 15.08
N ASP A 438 -20.94 -15.21 14.99
CA ASP A 438 -20.67 -16.59 14.51
C ASP A 438 -21.92 -17.16 13.83
N ASP A 439 -22.66 -16.30 13.13
CA ASP A 439 -23.95 -16.60 12.53
C ASP A 439 -24.03 -15.98 11.13
N TYR A 440 -24.79 -16.57 10.23
CA TYR A 440 -24.81 -16.18 8.81
C TYR A 440 -26.13 -16.52 8.13
N ARG A 441 -26.37 -15.86 7.00
CA ARG A 441 -27.53 -16.07 6.13
C ARG A 441 -27.08 -16.36 4.72
N CYS A 442 -27.62 -17.42 4.13
CA CYS A 442 -27.40 -17.79 2.74
C CYS A 442 -28.17 -16.85 1.81
N THR A 443 -27.56 -16.44 0.70
CA THR A 443 -28.10 -15.34 -0.14
C THR A 443 -28.57 -15.77 -1.52
N ALA A 444 -28.18 -16.97 -1.97
CA ALA A 444 -28.51 -17.50 -3.29
C ALA A 444 -29.07 -18.92 -3.17
N CYS A 445 -30.24 -19.08 -2.53
CA CYS A 445 -30.94 -20.36 -2.47
C CYS A 445 -31.63 -20.67 -3.81
N PRO A 446 -31.53 -21.91 -4.34
CA PRO A 446 -32.21 -22.33 -5.56
C PRO A 446 -33.72 -22.44 -5.35
N GLU A 447 -34.45 -22.57 -6.46
CA GLU A 447 -35.90 -22.72 -6.44
C GLU A 447 -36.33 -23.93 -5.58
N GLY A 448 -37.34 -23.71 -4.72
CA GLY A 448 -37.80 -24.69 -3.72
C GLY A 448 -37.10 -24.61 -2.36
N TYR A 449 -36.11 -23.73 -2.21
CA TYR A 449 -35.40 -23.48 -0.96
C TYR A 449 -35.48 -22.00 -0.59
N GLU A 450 -35.78 -21.70 0.68
CA GLU A 450 -35.85 -20.34 1.20
C GLU A 450 -35.39 -20.29 2.66
N GLY A 451 -35.35 -19.09 3.26
CA GLY A 451 -34.99 -18.92 4.66
C GLY A 451 -33.48 -18.78 4.90
N LYS A 452 -33.03 -18.99 6.13
CA LYS A 452 -31.70 -18.55 6.56
C LYS A 452 -30.58 -19.45 6.05
N HIS A 453 -30.81 -20.75 6.02
CA HIS A 453 -29.82 -21.76 5.62
C HIS A 453 -30.27 -22.54 4.38
N CYS A 454 -31.15 -21.96 3.56
CA CYS A 454 -31.80 -22.63 2.44
C CYS A 454 -32.56 -23.89 2.89
N GLU A 455 -33.48 -23.72 3.85
CA GLU A 455 -34.49 -24.71 4.20
C GLU A 455 -35.60 -24.82 3.13
N CYS A 456 -36.49 -25.81 3.20
CA CYS A 456 -37.54 -25.97 2.18
C CYS A 456 -38.49 -24.78 2.15
N ALA A 457 -38.72 -24.25 0.95
CA ALA A 457 -39.66 -23.16 0.74
C ALA A 457 -41.11 -23.56 0.99
N THR A 458 -41.94 -22.58 1.30
CA THR A 458 -43.39 -22.75 1.41
C THR A 458 -43.97 -23.34 0.12
N GLY A 459 -44.68 -24.47 0.26
CA GLY A 459 -45.16 -25.24 -0.90
C GLY A 459 -44.19 -26.33 -1.39
N TYR A 460 -43.07 -26.52 -0.71
CA TYR A 460 -42.15 -27.64 -0.87
C TYR A 460 -42.06 -28.44 0.45
N HIS A 461 -41.60 -29.68 0.37
CA HIS A 461 -41.43 -30.55 1.53
C HIS A 461 -40.16 -31.40 1.43
N GLY A 462 -39.59 -31.76 2.58
CA GLY A 462 -38.37 -32.56 2.67
C GLY A 462 -37.54 -32.18 3.89
N ASN A 463 -36.33 -32.72 4.00
CA ASN A 463 -35.39 -32.33 5.06
C ASN A 463 -33.96 -32.17 4.50
N PRO A 464 -33.56 -30.95 4.12
CA PRO A 464 -32.24 -30.68 3.54
C PRO A 464 -31.10 -30.74 4.57
N LEU A 465 -31.39 -30.86 5.87
CA LEU A 465 -30.37 -31.04 6.94
C LEU A 465 -29.85 -32.48 7.03
N GLN A 466 -30.49 -33.43 6.34
CA GLN A 466 -30.05 -34.82 6.32
C GLN A 466 -29.20 -35.12 5.08
N PRO A 467 -28.14 -35.95 5.21
CA PRO A 467 -27.34 -36.39 4.06
C PRO A 467 -28.21 -36.98 2.94
N GLY A 468 -28.28 -36.28 1.81
CA GLY A 468 -29.06 -36.66 0.62
C GLY A 468 -30.51 -36.17 0.59
N GLY A 469 -30.94 -35.37 1.57
CA GLY A 469 -32.28 -34.77 1.59
C GLY A 469 -32.42 -33.61 0.58
N LEU A 470 -33.55 -33.57 -0.12
CA LEU A 470 -33.92 -32.53 -1.08
C LEU A 470 -35.34 -32.04 -0.79
N CYS A 471 -35.65 -30.83 -1.25
CA CYS A 471 -36.99 -30.26 -1.20
C CYS A 471 -37.75 -30.56 -2.49
N GLU A 472 -38.95 -31.12 -2.37
CA GLU A 472 -39.84 -31.45 -3.49
C GLU A 472 -41.15 -30.68 -3.41
N GLU A 473 -41.70 -30.27 -4.55
CA GLU A 473 -42.94 -29.51 -4.63
C GLU A 473 -44.15 -30.29 -4.09
N CYS A 474 -45.00 -29.63 -3.30
CA CYS A 474 -46.27 -30.16 -2.79
C CYS A 474 -47.29 -30.33 -3.92
N LYS A 475 -47.55 -31.57 -4.34
CA LYS A 475 -48.57 -31.87 -5.37
C LYS A 475 -50.00 -31.96 -4.81
N CYS A 476 -50.47 -30.93 -4.10
CA CYS A 476 -51.81 -30.93 -3.49
C CYS A 476 -52.93 -30.80 -4.53
N SER A 477 -53.94 -31.67 -4.45
CA SER A 477 -55.12 -31.65 -5.32
C SER A 477 -55.94 -30.37 -5.10
N PRO A 478 -56.24 -29.56 -6.15
CA PRO A 478 -57.00 -28.32 -6.02
C PRO A 478 -58.45 -28.51 -5.53
N TRP A 479 -59.07 -29.65 -5.83
CA TRP A 479 -60.46 -29.95 -5.43
C TRP A 479 -60.55 -30.71 -4.11
N GLY A 480 -59.52 -31.46 -3.75
CA GLY A 480 -59.51 -32.31 -2.55
C GLY A 480 -58.75 -31.74 -1.36
N SER A 481 -57.92 -30.70 -1.56
CA SER A 481 -57.16 -30.06 -0.48
C SER A 481 -57.80 -28.74 -0.03
N LEU A 482 -57.61 -28.40 1.24
CA LEU A 482 -57.89 -27.07 1.76
C LEU A 482 -56.82 -26.07 1.26
N PRO A 483 -57.15 -24.78 1.07
CA PRO A 483 -56.16 -23.76 0.73
C PRO A 483 -55.07 -23.68 1.81
N GLY A 484 -53.80 -23.74 1.39
CA GLY A 484 -52.64 -23.64 2.29
C GLY A 484 -51.51 -24.59 1.89
N PRO A 485 -50.33 -24.42 2.50
CA PRO A 485 -49.16 -25.25 2.24
C PRO A 485 -49.36 -26.69 2.79
N CYS A 486 -48.66 -27.65 2.19
CA CYS A 486 -48.58 -29.01 2.73
C CYS A 486 -47.63 -29.08 3.93
N ASP A 487 -47.64 -30.19 4.68
CA ASP A 487 -46.70 -30.41 5.77
C ASP A 487 -45.24 -30.33 5.26
N PRO A 488 -44.38 -29.48 5.85
CA PRO A 488 -43.05 -29.17 5.31
C PRO A 488 -42.05 -30.34 5.39
N VAL A 489 -42.33 -31.38 6.19
CA VAL A 489 -41.45 -32.55 6.31
C VAL A 489 -42.04 -33.74 5.57
N THR A 490 -43.34 -34.00 5.77
CA THR A 490 -44.02 -35.20 5.27
C THR A 490 -44.69 -34.99 3.93
N GLY A 491 -44.88 -33.76 3.45
CA GLY A 491 -45.57 -33.45 2.21
C GLY A 491 -47.08 -33.67 2.25
N GLN A 492 -47.65 -33.90 3.44
CA GLN A 492 -49.07 -34.21 3.60
C GLN A 492 -49.93 -32.96 3.40
N CYS A 493 -50.79 -32.97 2.39
CA CYS A 493 -51.77 -31.93 2.15
C CYS A 493 -52.93 -32.02 3.15
N ARG A 494 -53.53 -30.88 3.48
CA ARG A 494 -54.69 -30.82 4.39
C ARG A 494 -55.96 -31.18 3.62
N CYS A 495 -56.44 -32.40 3.74
CA CYS A 495 -57.57 -32.88 2.96
C CYS A 495 -58.91 -32.32 3.45
N ARG A 496 -59.81 -32.04 2.50
CA ARG A 496 -61.21 -31.70 2.79
C ARG A 496 -61.95 -32.94 3.28
N GLY A 497 -63.03 -32.73 4.04
CA GLY A 497 -63.86 -33.85 4.52
C GLY A 497 -64.39 -34.67 3.34
N GLY A 498 -64.02 -35.95 3.28
CA GLY A 498 -64.37 -36.86 2.18
C GLY A 498 -63.27 -37.13 1.14
N THR A 499 -62.06 -36.56 1.31
CA THR A 499 -60.86 -36.91 0.53
C THR A 499 -59.71 -37.38 1.41
N SER A 500 -58.81 -38.19 0.85
CA SER A 500 -57.70 -38.87 1.52
C SER A 500 -56.46 -38.96 0.61
N GLY A 501 -55.36 -39.50 1.13
CA GLY A 501 -54.08 -39.58 0.43
C GLY A 501 -53.17 -38.38 0.71
N ARG A 502 -51.88 -38.51 0.35
CA ARG A 502 -50.86 -37.48 0.60
C ARG A 502 -51.14 -36.17 -0.14
N ALA A 503 -51.59 -36.28 -1.38
CA ALA A 503 -52.01 -35.18 -2.25
C ALA A 503 -53.50 -34.81 -2.10
N CYS A 504 -54.26 -35.49 -1.24
CA CYS A 504 -55.71 -35.36 -1.15
C CYS A 504 -56.46 -35.57 -2.48
N ASP A 505 -55.93 -36.43 -3.33
CA ASP A 505 -56.44 -36.79 -4.65
C ASP A 505 -57.35 -38.03 -4.63
N GLN A 506 -57.47 -38.71 -3.49
CA GLN A 506 -58.27 -39.91 -3.35
C GLN A 506 -59.62 -39.60 -2.68
N CYS A 507 -60.73 -40.02 -3.28
CA CYS A 507 -62.06 -39.83 -2.69
C CYS A 507 -62.34 -40.93 -1.64
N MET A 508 -62.73 -40.54 -0.42
CA MET A 508 -63.07 -41.48 0.64
C MET A 508 -64.39 -42.21 0.35
N GLU A 509 -64.54 -43.42 0.88
CA GLU A 509 -65.78 -44.16 0.75
C GLU A 509 -66.99 -43.34 1.24
N ARG A 510 -68.12 -43.47 0.52
CA ARG A 510 -69.39 -42.74 0.77
C ARG A 510 -69.38 -41.23 0.48
N HIS A 511 -68.34 -40.73 -0.16
CA HIS A 511 -68.25 -39.37 -0.68
C HIS A 511 -68.20 -39.38 -2.22
N VAL A 512 -68.71 -38.33 -2.85
CA VAL A 512 -68.55 -38.09 -4.30
C VAL A 512 -67.69 -36.85 -4.45
N CYS A 513 -66.56 -36.99 -5.14
CA CYS A 513 -65.56 -35.93 -5.31
C CYS A 513 -65.38 -35.55 -6.78
N GLY A 514 -65.31 -34.25 -7.08
CA GLY A 514 -65.04 -33.75 -8.42
C GLY A 514 -64.72 -32.25 -8.43
N PRO A 515 -64.56 -31.64 -9.62
CA PRO A 515 -64.22 -30.21 -9.76
C PRO A 515 -65.25 -29.27 -9.09
N ALA A 516 -66.48 -29.75 -8.89
CA ALA A 516 -67.60 -29.03 -8.29
C ALA A 516 -67.70 -29.16 -6.75
N GLY A 517 -66.83 -29.96 -6.09
CA GLY A 517 -66.82 -30.12 -4.63
C GLY A 517 -66.97 -31.57 -4.15
N ILE A 518 -67.12 -31.74 -2.82
CA ILE A 518 -67.21 -33.05 -2.14
C ILE A 518 -68.56 -33.15 -1.41
N ILE A 519 -69.32 -34.21 -1.67
CA ILE A 519 -70.67 -34.40 -1.10
C ILE A 519 -70.72 -35.71 -0.30
N CYS A 520 -71.12 -35.61 0.98
CA CYS A 520 -71.29 -36.74 1.90
C CYS A 520 -72.73 -37.30 1.85
N LYS A 521 -72.89 -38.63 1.87
CA LYS A 521 -74.19 -39.29 1.99
C LYS A 521 -74.60 -39.48 3.47
N THR A 522 -75.51 -38.60 3.92
CA THR A 522 -76.38 -38.64 5.14
C THR A 522 -75.77 -38.34 6.53
N ASN A 523 -76.40 -37.39 7.22
CA ASN A 523 -76.03 -36.78 8.51
C ASN A 523 -76.63 -37.51 9.72
N THR A 524 -75.83 -37.72 10.77
CA THR A 524 -76.14 -37.37 12.18
C THR A 524 -74.92 -37.67 13.06
N LEU A 525 -74.37 -36.68 13.78
CA LEU A 525 -73.36 -36.85 14.82
C LEU A 525 -73.65 -35.92 16.03
N PRO A 526 -73.38 -36.35 17.29
CA PRO A 526 -73.73 -35.60 18.50
C PRO A 526 -72.51 -35.03 19.29
N PHE A 527 -72.80 -34.02 20.15
CA PHE A 527 -72.03 -33.43 21.28
C PHE A 527 -70.66 -32.76 21.04
N GLN A 528 -70.53 -31.47 21.41
CA GLN A 528 -69.33 -30.64 21.27
C GLN A 528 -68.88 -30.04 22.62
N LEU A 529 -67.58 -30.10 22.92
CA LEU A 529 -66.89 -29.44 24.05
C LEU A 529 -66.59 -27.97 23.70
N CYS A 530 -66.45 -27.09 24.71
CA CYS A 530 -65.99 -25.72 24.48
C CYS A 530 -64.49 -25.71 24.09
N ALA A 531 -64.09 -24.82 23.18
CA ALA A 531 -62.70 -24.63 22.77
C ALA A 531 -61.85 -24.01 23.91
N SER A 532 -60.52 -24.19 23.87
CA SER A 532 -59.60 -23.58 24.85
C SER A 532 -59.79 -22.06 24.89
N GLY A 533 -59.77 -21.48 26.10
CA GLY A 533 -60.05 -20.05 26.33
C GLY A 533 -61.54 -19.68 26.46
N TYR A 534 -62.45 -20.67 26.48
CA TYR A 534 -63.89 -20.47 26.70
C TYR A 534 -64.42 -21.36 27.84
N ARG A 535 -65.30 -20.80 28.68
CA ARG A 535 -65.96 -21.49 29.80
C ARG A 535 -67.47 -21.66 29.59
N ARG A 536 -68.05 -22.63 30.29
CA ARG A 536 -69.51 -22.82 30.33
C ARG A 536 -70.17 -21.76 31.22
N LEU A 537 -71.38 -21.34 30.83
CA LEU A 537 -72.25 -20.53 31.69
C LEU A 537 -72.86 -21.44 32.76
N ASN A 538 -72.58 -21.17 34.05
CA ASN A 538 -73.13 -21.89 35.21
C ASN A 538 -72.89 -23.42 35.22
N GLY A 539 -71.79 -23.90 34.64
CA GLY A 539 -71.37 -25.30 34.71
C GLY A 539 -72.18 -26.31 33.87
N VAL A 540 -73.23 -25.89 33.16
CA VAL A 540 -74.10 -26.77 32.35
C VAL A 540 -74.19 -26.28 30.89
N LEU A 541 -74.20 -27.21 29.93
CA LEU A 541 -74.34 -26.92 28.51
C LEU A 541 -75.83 -26.77 28.15
N TYR A 542 -76.39 -25.57 28.24
CA TYR A 542 -77.76 -25.29 27.74
C TYR A 542 -77.66 -24.52 26.42
N ASN A 543 -78.19 -25.08 25.32
CA ASN A 543 -78.16 -24.51 23.96
C ASN A 543 -76.77 -24.23 23.32
N GLY A 544 -75.68 -24.81 23.81
CA GLY A 544 -74.39 -24.81 23.11
C GLY A 544 -73.57 -23.52 23.19
N PHE A 545 -73.82 -22.64 24.16
CA PHE A 545 -73.10 -21.38 24.32
C PHE A 545 -71.94 -21.48 25.32
N CYS A 546 -70.74 -21.12 24.86
CA CYS A 546 -69.53 -20.94 25.68
C CYS A 546 -69.14 -19.45 25.66
N GLU A 547 -68.69 -18.90 26.79
CA GLU A 547 -68.21 -17.50 26.86
C GLU A 547 -66.70 -17.44 27.10
N ALA A 548 -66.05 -16.38 26.65
CA ALA A 548 -64.60 -16.24 26.78
C ALA A 548 -64.16 -16.14 28.25
N CYS A 549 -63.00 -16.71 28.58
CA CYS A 549 -62.39 -16.58 29.90
C CYS A 549 -62.13 -15.09 30.24
N GLN A 550 -62.64 -14.62 31.38
CA GLN A 550 -62.49 -13.23 31.85
C GLN A 550 -61.39 -13.14 32.89
N CYS A 551 -60.13 -13.16 32.44
CA CYS A 551 -58.93 -13.16 33.29
C CYS A 551 -58.15 -11.83 33.25
N HIS A 552 -58.80 -10.74 32.84
CA HIS A 552 -58.29 -9.34 32.86
C HIS A 552 -56.85 -9.14 32.33
N GLY A 553 -56.47 -9.89 31.29
CA GLY A 553 -55.15 -9.76 30.64
C GLY A 553 -54.03 -10.58 31.27
N HIS A 554 -54.32 -11.37 32.29
CA HIS A 554 -53.32 -12.11 33.06
C HIS A 554 -53.21 -13.61 32.67
N SER A 555 -54.22 -14.19 32.03
CA SER A 555 -54.16 -15.52 31.39
C SER A 555 -55.23 -15.61 30.29
N SER A 556 -54.93 -16.28 29.17
CA SER A 556 -55.91 -16.57 28.12
C SER A 556 -56.61 -17.93 28.31
N GLU A 557 -56.23 -18.69 29.33
CA GLU A 557 -56.72 -20.04 29.58
C GLU A 557 -57.38 -20.14 30.98
N CYS A 558 -58.56 -20.77 31.02
CA CYS A 558 -59.28 -21.03 32.25
C CYS A 558 -59.88 -22.44 32.26
N ASN A 559 -60.13 -22.98 33.45
CA ASN A 559 -60.76 -24.28 33.59
C ASN A 559 -62.18 -24.25 32.95
N PRO A 560 -62.50 -25.17 32.02
CA PRO A 560 -63.73 -25.10 31.23
C PRO A 560 -65.03 -25.32 32.02
N PHE A 561 -64.93 -25.86 33.24
CA PHE A 561 -66.08 -26.10 34.13
C PHE A 561 -66.18 -25.07 35.25
N THR A 562 -65.06 -24.69 35.86
CA THR A 562 -65.05 -23.81 37.04
C THR A 562 -64.78 -22.34 36.70
N GLY A 563 -64.26 -22.05 35.50
CA GLY A 563 -63.97 -20.68 35.05
C GLY A 563 -62.73 -20.05 35.70
N HIS A 564 -62.01 -20.76 36.57
CA HIS A 564 -60.78 -20.27 37.21
C HIS A 564 -59.63 -20.14 36.21
N CYS A 565 -58.95 -19.00 36.21
CA CYS A 565 -57.78 -18.71 35.38
C CYS A 565 -56.61 -19.61 35.79
N LEU A 566 -55.99 -20.26 34.81
CA LEU A 566 -54.82 -21.13 35.02
C LEU A 566 -53.56 -20.26 34.85
N PHE A 567 -52.76 -20.15 35.92
CA PHE A 567 -51.49 -19.40 35.95
C PHE A 567 -50.28 -20.32 36.11
N SER A 568 -49.14 -19.88 35.58
CA SER A 568 -47.81 -20.51 35.74
C SER A 568 -47.37 -20.56 37.23
N PRO A 569 -46.62 -21.57 37.70
CA PRO A 569 -46.57 -21.96 39.12
C PRO A 569 -45.69 -21.09 40.06
N THR A 570 -45.39 -19.82 39.76
CA THR A 570 -44.35 -19.03 40.47
C THR A 570 -44.80 -17.72 41.12
N CYS A 571 -46.12 -17.47 41.25
CA CYS A 571 -46.65 -16.33 41.99
C CYS A 571 -47.94 -16.70 42.74
N HIS A 572 -48.02 -16.33 44.02
CA HIS A 572 -49.17 -16.57 44.90
C HIS A 572 -49.64 -15.28 45.57
N MET A 573 -50.88 -15.23 46.08
CA MET A 573 -51.36 -14.07 46.85
C MET A 573 -50.97 -14.21 48.32
N GLY A 574 -50.22 -13.24 48.84
CA GLY A 574 -49.86 -13.15 50.25
C GLY A 574 -51.04 -12.71 51.13
N ALA A 575 -50.88 -12.81 52.45
CA ALA A 575 -51.94 -12.58 53.45
C ALA A 575 -52.53 -11.16 53.46
N GLU A 576 -51.88 -10.19 52.83
CA GLU A 576 -52.33 -8.79 52.71
C GLU A 576 -52.97 -8.46 51.34
N GLY A 577 -53.20 -9.46 50.48
CA GLY A 577 -53.87 -9.26 49.18
C GLY A 577 -52.97 -8.70 48.06
N MET A 578 -51.65 -8.72 48.24
CA MET A 578 -50.66 -8.41 47.20
C MET A 578 -50.07 -9.71 46.62
N ALA A 579 -49.83 -9.72 45.31
CA ALA A 579 -49.17 -10.84 44.63
C ALA A 579 -47.69 -10.91 45.02
N GLU A 580 -47.26 -12.06 45.55
CA GLU A 580 -45.89 -12.41 45.91
C GLU A 580 -45.38 -13.50 44.97
N CYS A 581 -44.38 -13.15 44.18
CA CYS A 581 -43.70 -14.07 43.27
C CYS A 581 -42.43 -14.63 43.92
N ASP A 582 -42.29 -15.96 43.97
CA ASP A 582 -41.17 -16.65 44.61
C ASP A 582 -40.03 -16.99 43.65
N GLN A 583 -40.28 -16.94 42.33
CA GLN A 583 -39.28 -17.18 41.29
C GLN A 583 -39.38 -16.14 40.16
N CYS A 584 -38.63 -15.05 40.30
CA CYS A 584 -38.52 -14.04 39.26
C CYS A 584 -37.54 -14.46 38.15
N PRO A 585 -37.85 -14.19 36.86
CA PRO A 585 -36.92 -14.40 35.76
C PRO A 585 -35.62 -13.58 35.92
N PRO A 586 -34.50 -13.97 35.28
CA PRO A 586 -33.28 -13.18 35.27
C PRO A 586 -33.53 -11.74 34.79
N GLY A 587 -33.05 -10.75 35.54
CA GLY A 587 -33.31 -9.33 35.28
C GLY A 587 -34.47 -8.73 36.08
N TYR A 588 -35.18 -9.54 36.86
CA TYR A 588 -36.30 -9.11 37.71
C TYR A 588 -36.04 -9.49 39.18
N SER A 589 -36.47 -8.65 40.12
CA SER A 589 -36.27 -8.85 41.56
C SER A 589 -37.39 -8.22 42.39
N GLY A 590 -37.52 -8.63 43.64
CA GLY A 590 -38.56 -8.14 44.54
C GLY A 590 -39.89 -8.90 44.41
N PRO A 591 -40.85 -8.62 45.31
CA PRO A 591 -42.06 -9.44 45.49
C PRO A 591 -43.01 -9.40 44.28
N ARG A 592 -42.89 -8.38 43.43
CA ARG A 592 -43.67 -8.21 42.19
C ARG A 592 -42.88 -8.50 40.92
N CYS A 593 -41.65 -8.99 41.05
CA CYS A 593 -40.69 -9.12 39.96
C CYS A 593 -40.57 -7.81 39.16
N ASP A 594 -40.15 -6.74 39.83
CA ASP A 594 -39.81 -5.47 39.20
C ASP A 594 -38.38 -5.53 38.62
N CYS A 595 -37.97 -4.54 37.81
CA CYS A 595 -36.63 -4.57 37.22
C CYS A 595 -35.53 -4.56 38.29
N SER A 596 -34.64 -5.53 38.20
CA SER A 596 -33.50 -5.68 39.11
C SER A 596 -32.40 -4.64 38.85
N ASN A 597 -31.49 -4.47 39.80
CA ASN A 597 -30.38 -3.52 39.67
C ASN A 597 -29.55 -3.79 38.40
N GLY A 598 -29.38 -2.79 37.53
CA GLY A 598 -28.75 -2.95 36.22
C GLY A 598 -29.72 -3.19 35.06
N TYR A 599 -31.03 -3.23 35.32
CA TYR A 599 -32.09 -3.39 34.32
C TYR A 599 -33.09 -2.23 34.41
N TYR A 600 -33.72 -1.89 33.28
CA TYR A 600 -34.74 -0.86 33.20
C TYR A 600 -35.94 -1.30 32.37
N GLY A 601 -37.12 -0.77 32.68
CA GLY A 601 -38.36 -1.08 31.97
C GLY A 601 -39.60 -0.90 32.84
N GLN A 602 -40.77 -1.15 32.26
CA GLN A 602 -42.05 -1.07 32.96
C GLN A 602 -42.82 -2.39 32.80
N PRO A 603 -42.46 -3.44 33.55
CA PRO A 603 -43.04 -4.78 33.40
C PRO A 603 -44.50 -4.88 33.82
N ALA A 604 -45.01 -3.88 34.55
CA ALA A 604 -46.42 -3.80 34.95
C ALA A 604 -47.37 -3.35 33.82
N VAL A 605 -46.85 -2.93 32.65
CA VAL A 605 -47.64 -2.48 31.50
C VAL A 605 -47.75 -3.64 30.48
N PRO A 606 -48.90 -3.88 29.83
CA PRO A 606 -49.04 -4.93 28.82
C PRO A 606 -48.00 -4.80 27.70
N GLY A 607 -47.20 -5.85 27.50
CA GLY A 607 -46.09 -5.87 26.53
C GLY A 607 -44.77 -5.27 27.05
N GLY A 608 -44.75 -4.75 28.28
CA GLY A 608 -43.54 -4.26 28.95
C GLY A 608 -42.65 -5.39 29.44
N SER A 609 -41.33 -5.18 29.40
CA SER A 609 -40.32 -6.10 29.92
C SER A 609 -39.12 -5.30 30.46
N CYS A 610 -38.33 -5.92 31.34
CA CYS A 610 -37.08 -5.36 31.82
C CYS A 610 -35.95 -5.72 30.85
N GLN A 611 -35.19 -4.71 30.44
CA GLN A 611 -34.03 -4.82 29.57
C GLN A 611 -32.77 -4.39 30.33
N PRO A 612 -31.60 -5.00 30.05
CA PRO A 612 -30.35 -4.58 30.67
C PRO A 612 -30.02 -3.13 30.28
N CYS A 613 -29.53 -2.35 31.23
CA CYS A 613 -29.08 -0.98 30.97
C CYS A 613 -27.87 -0.96 30.03
N ASN A 614 -27.96 -0.14 28.97
CA ASN A 614 -26.90 -0.04 27.98
C ASN A 614 -25.79 0.93 28.42
N CYS A 615 -24.94 0.45 29.33
CA CYS A 615 -23.83 1.20 29.92
C CYS A 615 -22.47 0.57 29.61
N ASN A 616 -22.34 0.01 28.38
CA ASN A 616 -21.15 -0.69 27.89
C ASN A 616 -20.66 -1.85 28.79
N GLY A 617 -21.52 -2.36 29.67
CA GLY A 617 -21.16 -3.38 30.67
C GLY A 617 -20.19 -2.90 31.74
N ASN A 618 -20.06 -1.57 31.92
CA ASN A 618 -19.15 -0.94 32.89
C ASN A 618 -19.87 -0.39 34.12
N LEU A 619 -21.10 -0.86 34.39
CA LEU A 619 -21.83 -0.54 35.61
C LEU A 619 -21.24 -1.24 36.83
N ASP A 620 -21.19 -0.51 37.94
CA ASP A 620 -20.91 -1.06 39.25
C ASP A 620 -22.21 -1.61 39.86
N LEU A 621 -22.44 -2.91 39.69
CA LEU A 621 -23.61 -3.63 40.20
C LEU A 621 -23.51 -3.98 41.69
N SER A 622 -22.37 -3.70 42.34
CA SER A 622 -22.18 -3.96 43.78
C SER A 622 -22.99 -3.00 44.66
N LEU A 623 -23.39 -1.85 44.10
CA LEU A 623 -24.22 -0.85 44.74
C LEU A 623 -25.61 -0.83 44.10
N PRO A 624 -26.70 -0.65 44.86
CA PRO A 624 -28.03 -0.46 44.31
C PRO A 624 -28.13 0.85 43.50
N GLU A 625 -29.12 0.94 42.61
CA GLU A 625 -29.35 2.07 41.70
C GLU A 625 -28.17 2.33 40.73
N SER A 626 -27.56 1.27 40.19
CA SER A 626 -26.47 1.39 39.21
C SER A 626 -26.91 2.10 37.92
N CYS A 627 -28.17 1.90 37.54
CA CYS A 627 -28.84 2.65 36.47
C CYS A 627 -30.30 2.94 36.85
N HIS A 628 -30.89 3.94 36.18
CA HIS A 628 -32.24 4.38 36.46
C HIS A 628 -33.28 3.33 35.97
N PRO A 629 -34.20 2.84 36.83
CA PRO A 629 -35.03 1.65 36.57
C PRO A 629 -36.10 1.83 35.48
N ILE A 630 -36.38 3.06 35.03
CA ILE A 630 -37.35 3.34 33.96
C ILE A 630 -36.68 3.83 32.67
N THR A 631 -35.60 4.59 32.79
CA THR A 631 -34.98 5.30 31.65
C THR A 631 -33.71 4.63 31.15
N GLY A 632 -33.10 3.75 31.96
CA GLY A 632 -31.86 3.07 31.62
C GLY A 632 -30.59 3.92 31.77
N GLN A 633 -30.70 5.15 32.27
CA GLN A 633 -29.55 6.05 32.42
C GLN A 633 -28.53 5.49 33.41
N CYS A 634 -27.25 5.48 33.03
CA CYS A 634 -26.15 4.99 33.86
C CYS A 634 -25.84 5.97 34.99
N LEU A 635 -25.93 5.51 36.24
CA LEU A 635 -25.72 6.35 37.42
C LEU A 635 -24.40 6.02 38.14
N ARG A 636 -23.95 4.77 38.09
CA ARG A 636 -22.74 4.29 38.79
C ARG A 636 -21.86 3.43 37.88
N CYS A 637 -20.83 4.03 37.32
CA CYS A 637 -19.79 3.30 36.59
C CYS A 637 -18.78 2.66 37.55
N ARG A 638 -18.13 1.58 37.13
CA ARG A 638 -17.03 0.95 37.87
C ARG A 638 -15.86 1.91 38.05
N PRO A 639 -15.04 1.74 39.11
CA PRO A 639 -13.82 2.51 39.29
C PRO A 639 -12.94 2.49 38.03
N GLY A 640 -12.49 3.67 37.59
CA GLY A 640 -11.72 3.84 36.35
C GLY A 640 -12.55 4.15 35.10
N TYR A 641 -13.87 4.03 35.15
CA TYR A 641 -14.78 4.30 34.02
C TYR A 641 -15.70 5.48 34.34
N GLY A 642 -16.06 6.25 33.32
CA GLY A 642 -16.88 7.45 33.41
C GLY A 642 -17.64 7.73 32.10
N GLY A 643 -18.33 8.86 32.04
CA GLY A 643 -19.21 9.19 30.92
C GLY A 643 -20.68 8.81 31.19
N VAL A 644 -21.59 9.36 30.37
CA VAL A 644 -23.04 9.16 30.52
C VAL A 644 -23.47 7.72 30.24
N ALA A 645 -22.67 6.98 29.48
CA ALA A 645 -22.87 5.57 29.18
C ALA A 645 -21.74 4.68 29.73
N CYS A 646 -20.93 5.19 30.68
CA CYS A 646 -19.70 4.53 31.16
C CYS A 646 -18.74 4.16 30.01
N ASP A 647 -18.65 5.04 29.01
CA ASP A 647 -18.01 4.86 27.70
C ASP A 647 -16.66 5.58 27.57
N VAL A 648 -16.20 6.27 28.61
CA VAL A 648 -14.87 6.89 28.65
C VAL A 648 -14.13 6.46 29.91
N CYS A 649 -12.80 6.52 29.90
CA CYS A 649 -12.05 6.34 31.14
C CYS A 649 -12.26 7.55 32.06
N ALA A 650 -12.44 7.29 33.34
CA ALA A 650 -12.59 8.33 34.36
C ALA A 650 -11.33 9.21 34.43
N ASN A 651 -11.46 10.41 34.99
CA ASN A 651 -10.33 11.33 35.12
C ASN A 651 -9.16 10.66 35.85
N GLY A 652 -7.98 10.68 35.21
CA GLY A 652 -6.77 10.05 35.72
C GLY A 652 -6.65 8.56 35.43
N TYR A 653 -7.44 8.03 34.49
CA TYR A 653 -7.34 6.70 33.92
C TYR A 653 -7.17 6.80 32.41
N TYR A 654 -6.46 5.84 31.81
CA TYR A 654 -6.21 5.77 30.38
C TYR A 654 -6.46 4.36 29.86
N GLY A 655 -6.97 4.24 28.64
CA GLY A 655 -7.29 2.98 28.01
C GLY A 655 -8.52 3.10 27.12
N ASP A 656 -9.07 1.97 26.73
CA ASP A 656 -10.33 1.89 26.00
C ASP A 656 -11.42 1.39 26.94
N ALA A 657 -12.43 2.21 27.17
CA ALA A 657 -13.56 1.92 28.04
C ALA A 657 -14.59 0.98 27.39
N VAL A 658 -14.66 0.88 26.06
CA VAL A 658 -15.73 0.18 25.33
C VAL A 658 -15.27 -1.18 24.84
N THR A 659 -14.15 -1.27 24.12
CA THR A 659 -13.71 -2.52 23.47
C THR A 659 -12.76 -3.30 24.37
N ALA A 660 -11.62 -2.70 24.76
CA ALA A 660 -10.60 -3.39 25.55
C ALA A 660 -10.90 -3.40 27.06
N LYS A 661 -11.80 -2.53 27.53
CA LYS A 661 -12.20 -2.36 28.94
C LYS A 661 -11.00 -2.30 29.90
N ASN A 662 -9.97 -1.54 29.56
CA ASN A 662 -8.70 -1.53 30.28
C ASN A 662 -8.33 -0.13 30.80
N CYS A 663 -9.31 0.63 31.31
CA CYS A 663 -9.06 1.93 31.92
C CYS A 663 -8.21 1.80 33.19
N GLN A 664 -6.90 1.94 33.05
CA GLN A 664 -5.92 1.87 34.14
C GLN A 664 -4.72 2.78 33.88
N CYS A 665 -4.21 3.44 34.92
CA CYS A 665 -2.91 4.11 34.90
C CYS A 665 -1.94 3.30 35.76
N GLN A 666 -0.73 3.08 35.25
CA GLN A 666 0.32 2.31 35.92
C GLN A 666 1.57 3.18 36.04
N CYS A 667 1.46 4.34 36.67
CA CYS A 667 2.62 5.20 36.89
C CYS A 667 3.49 4.64 38.02
N HIS A 668 4.79 4.54 37.78
CA HIS A 668 5.75 4.02 38.73
C HIS A 668 5.92 5.00 39.90
N THR A 669 5.53 4.59 41.10
CA THR A 669 5.39 5.44 42.29
C THR A 669 6.65 6.24 42.67
N ASN A 670 7.84 5.70 42.42
CA ASN A 670 9.11 6.38 42.70
C ASN A 670 9.64 7.20 41.51
N GLY A 671 9.20 6.89 40.28
CA GLY A 671 9.68 7.52 39.05
C GLY A 671 8.74 8.60 38.52
N SER A 672 7.46 8.58 38.91
CA SER A 672 6.47 9.59 38.57
C SER A 672 6.23 10.58 39.71
N VAL A 673 5.66 11.73 39.37
CA VAL A 673 5.24 12.77 40.31
C VAL A 673 3.88 12.42 40.93
N SER A 674 3.06 11.62 40.24
CA SER A 674 1.71 11.21 40.62
C SER A 674 1.36 9.84 40.03
N GLU A 675 0.37 9.16 40.60
CA GLU A 675 -0.23 7.93 40.04
C GLU A 675 -1.24 8.20 38.91
N VAL A 676 -1.55 9.48 38.69
CA VAL A 676 -2.47 9.96 37.65
C VAL A 676 -1.72 10.10 36.33
N CYS A 677 -2.25 9.49 35.26
CA CYS A 677 -1.72 9.62 33.90
C CYS A 677 -2.63 10.44 32.98
N HIS A 678 -2.09 10.93 31.87
CA HIS A 678 -2.83 11.74 30.91
C HIS A 678 -3.95 10.92 30.23
N GLN A 679 -5.16 11.47 30.16
CA GLN A 679 -6.37 10.75 29.74
C GLN A 679 -6.36 10.32 28.26
N GLU A 680 -5.58 10.98 27.39
CA GLU A 680 -5.51 10.64 25.95
C GLU A 680 -4.23 9.91 25.54
N THR A 681 -3.15 10.03 26.33
CA THR A 681 -1.83 9.51 25.94
C THR A 681 -1.33 8.45 26.91
N GLY A 682 -1.95 8.33 28.09
CA GLY A 682 -1.51 7.44 29.15
C GLY A 682 -0.16 7.81 29.75
N GLN A 683 0.40 8.98 29.40
CA GLN A 683 1.71 9.42 29.85
C GLN A 683 1.65 9.86 31.31
N CYS A 684 2.52 9.28 32.12
CA CYS A 684 2.76 9.71 33.50
C CYS A 684 3.73 10.90 33.52
N GLN A 685 3.57 11.79 34.50
CA GLN A 685 4.50 12.89 34.70
C GLN A 685 5.76 12.37 35.40
N CYS A 686 6.85 12.21 34.66
CA CYS A 686 8.09 11.65 35.20
C CYS A 686 8.92 12.66 35.99
N ARG A 687 9.62 12.16 37.02
CA ARG A 687 10.62 12.91 37.76
C ARG A 687 11.89 13.06 36.94
N GLU A 688 12.75 13.98 37.35
CA GLU A 688 14.00 14.28 36.65
C GLU A 688 14.88 13.02 36.50
N ASN A 689 15.42 12.79 35.30
CA ASN A 689 16.22 11.61 34.90
C ASN A 689 15.47 10.28 34.84
N VAL A 690 14.13 10.31 34.81
CA VAL A 690 13.28 9.14 34.59
C VAL A 690 12.38 9.40 33.38
N VAL A 691 12.26 8.42 32.50
CA VAL A 691 11.50 8.44 31.24
C VAL A 691 10.66 7.16 31.10
N GLY A 692 9.99 7.02 29.97
CA GLY A 692 9.02 5.96 29.74
C GLY A 692 7.59 6.42 30.02
N ARG A 693 6.60 5.74 29.43
CA ARG A 693 5.19 6.07 29.60
C ARG A 693 4.74 5.97 31.06
N GLN A 694 5.31 5.00 31.77
CA GLN A 694 5.04 4.70 33.17
C GLN A 694 6.09 5.31 34.11
N CYS A 695 7.10 6.02 33.60
CA CYS A 695 8.21 6.56 34.38
C CYS A 695 9.01 5.50 35.15
N ASP A 696 9.29 4.39 34.49
CA ASP A 696 9.99 3.22 35.00
C ASP A 696 11.40 3.06 34.42
N GLU A 697 11.78 3.89 33.45
CA GLU A 697 13.07 3.82 32.78
C GLU A 697 13.99 4.97 33.22
N CYS A 698 15.17 4.67 33.75
CA CYS A 698 16.15 5.71 34.10
C CYS A 698 16.94 6.15 32.85
N VAL A 699 17.08 7.46 32.64
CA VAL A 699 17.92 7.99 31.55
C VAL A 699 19.38 7.89 31.96
N CYS A 700 20.16 7.07 31.24
CA CYS A 700 21.61 7.05 31.39
C CYS A 700 22.20 8.32 30.77
N VAL A 701 22.86 9.14 31.59
CA VAL A 701 23.60 10.32 31.11
C VAL A 701 24.95 9.84 30.55
N PRO A 702 25.35 10.24 29.33
CA PRO A 702 26.63 9.84 28.75
C PRO A 702 27.80 10.22 29.66
N CYS A 703 28.67 9.25 29.93
CA CYS A 703 29.76 9.43 30.87
C CYS A 703 30.82 10.43 30.39
N HIS A 704 30.93 10.72 29.09
CA HIS A 704 31.96 11.62 28.52
C HIS A 704 33.38 11.34 29.01
N CYS A 705 33.75 10.07 29.12
CA CYS A 705 35.10 9.65 29.49
C CYS A 705 36.11 10.01 28.39
N ASN A 706 37.25 10.59 28.78
CA ASN A 706 38.29 10.99 27.83
C ASN A 706 38.87 9.75 27.12
N SER A 707 38.90 9.77 25.79
CA SER A 707 39.32 8.63 24.95
C SER A 707 40.77 8.21 25.14
N PHE A 708 41.66 9.12 25.54
CA PHE A 708 43.08 8.83 25.73
C PHE A 708 43.41 8.39 27.16
N GLY A 709 42.71 8.96 28.14
CA GLY A 709 42.99 8.74 29.56
C GLY A 709 42.12 7.67 30.23
N SER A 710 41.06 7.19 29.58
CA SER A 710 40.15 6.17 30.11
C SER A 710 40.43 4.80 29.52
N LYS A 711 40.16 3.74 30.28
CA LYS A 711 40.23 2.34 29.83
C LYS A 711 39.02 1.91 29.00
N SER A 712 37.89 2.58 29.23
CA SER A 712 36.60 2.36 28.58
C SER A 712 35.81 3.67 28.59
N PHE A 713 34.77 3.75 27.77
CA PHE A 713 33.83 4.88 27.79
C PHE A 713 32.75 4.75 28.89
N ASP A 714 32.74 3.63 29.60
CA ASP A 714 31.82 3.36 30.71
C ASP A 714 32.27 4.00 32.04
N CYS A 715 31.30 4.39 32.86
CA CYS A 715 31.48 4.92 34.19
C CYS A 715 30.60 4.19 35.23
N ASP A 716 30.91 4.36 36.52
CA ASP A 716 30.08 3.82 37.59
C ASP A 716 28.83 4.69 37.86
N GLU A 717 27.99 4.26 38.82
CA GLU A 717 26.74 4.96 39.21
C GLU A 717 26.96 6.41 39.68
N SER A 718 28.20 6.80 40.03
CA SER A 718 28.55 8.18 40.39
C SER A 718 29.04 9.01 39.20
N GLY A 719 29.12 8.43 38.00
CA GLY A 719 29.61 9.08 36.80
C GLY A 719 31.14 9.09 36.67
N GLN A 720 31.85 8.28 37.48
CA GLN A 720 33.32 8.20 37.51
C GLN A 720 33.84 7.19 36.47
N CYS A 721 34.66 7.69 35.54
CA CYS A 721 35.29 6.90 34.49
C CYS A 721 36.45 6.06 35.02
N ARG A 722 36.69 4.91 34.38
CA ARG A 722 37.83 4.03 34.71
C ARG A 722 39.12 4.54 34.07
N CYS A 723 39.99 5.17 34.85
CA CYS A 723 41.21 5.81 34.33
C CYS A 723 42.37 4.85 34.08
N GLN A 724 43.21 5.19 33.10
CA GLN A 724 44.50 4.57 32.86
C GLN A 724 45.49 4.86 34.01
N PRO A 725 46.53 4.02 34.21
CA PRO A 725 47.55 4.28 35.22
C PRO A 725 48.17 5.67 35.04
N GLY A 726 48.33 6.41 36.15
CA GLY A 726 48.87 7.78 36.12
C GLY A 726 47.87 8.86 35.68
N VAL A 727 46.65 8.50 35.26
CA VAL A 727 45.56 9.43 34.90
C VAL A 727 44.56 9.53 36.06
N GLY A 728 43.90 10.68 36.22
CA GLY A 728 42.94 10.95 37.30
C GLY A 728 41.82 11.89 36.88
N GLY A 729 40.90 12.16 37.82
CA GLY A 729 39.69 12.96 37.60
C GLY A 729 38.45 12.13 37.21
N PRO A 730 37.24 12.69 37.33
CA PRO A 730 35.98 11.98 37.07
C PRO A 730 35.81 11.52 35.62
N LYS A 731 36.47 12.20 34.69
CA LYS A 731 36.44 11.92 33.24
C LYS A 731 37.77 11.44 32.68
N CYS A 732 38.74 11.15 33.56
CA CYS A 732 40.10 10.72 33.19
C CYS A 732 40.80 11.67 32.20
N ASP A 733 40.61 12.97 32.41
CA ASP A 733 41.01 14.05 31.50
C ASP A 733 42.36 14.70 31.87
N ARG A 734 42.99 14.26 32.96
CA ARG A 734 44.22 14.87 33.50
C ARG A 734 45.12 13.85 34.17
N CYS A 735 46.40 14.18 34.32
CA CYS A 735 47.32 13.33 35.08
C CYS A 735 47.01 13.37 36.58
N SER A 736 47.10 12.20 37.21
CA SER A 736 47.11 12.07 38.66
C SER A 736 48.36 12.73 39.26
N ARG A 737 48.27 13.13 40.54
CA ARG A 737 49.40 13.77 41.22
C ARG A 737 50.66 12.89 41.14
N GLY A 738 51.76 13.46 40.65
CA GLY A 738 53.04 12.76 40.47
C GLY A 738 53.32 12.26 39.05
N PHE A 739 52.39 12.41 38.11
CA PHE A 739 52.53 12.02 36.70
C PHE A 739 52.42 13.25 35.78
N PHE A 740 53.07 13.22 34.61
CA PHE A 740 53.11 14.32 33.64
C PHE A 740 53.06 13.82 32.18
N ASN A 741 52.86 14.74 31.23
CA ASN A 741 52.78 14.45 29.78
C ASN A 741 51.61 13.51 29.40
N PHE A 742 50.40 14.08 29.32
CA PHE A 742 49.17 13.36 28.94
C PHE A 742 49.15 13.04 27.44
N GLN A 743 49.14 11.76 27.10
CA GLN A 743 49.20 11.26 25.73
C GLN A 743 48.35 9.99 25.56
N GLU A 744 48.24 9.50 24.32
CA GLU A 744 47.50 8.27 24.03
C GLU A 744 48.09 7.08 24.81
N GLY A 745 47.30 6.53 25.74
CA GLY A 745 47.73 5.44 26.62
C GLY A 745 48.01 5.82 28.08
N GLY A 746 48.01 7.11 28.45
CA GLY A 746 48.07 7.55 29.85
C GLY A 746 49.02 8.72 30.12
N CYS A 747 49.47 8.84 31.37
CA CYS A 747 50.49 9.81 31.79
C CYS A 747 51.78 9.11 32.21
N THR A 748 52.90 9.80 32.01
CA THR A 748 54.27 9.32 32.26
C THR A 748 54.79 9.72 33.64
#